data_AF-A0A536PAQ7-F1
#
_entry.id   AF-A0A536PAQ7-F1
#
_cell.length_a   1.000
_cell.length_b   1.000
_cell.length_c   1.000
_cell.angle_alpha   90.00
_cell.angle_beta   90.00
_cell.angle_gamma   90.00
#
_symmetry.space_group_name_H-M   'P 1'
#
loop_
_entity.id
_entity.type
_entity.pdbx_description
1 polymer ?
#
loop_
_entity_poly.entity_id
_entity_poly.type
_entity_poly.pdbx_seq_one_letter_code
_entity_poly.pdbx_strand_id
1 'polypeptide(L)'
;MSPLTIPRLPACSPVRAPRQVASGTAANTVTSWQTGVRAVGRGIDRKPSLVACCRFVTRLSWWEGQARTRRLLFSFRSGSVFRISGPCRFLRPHRGVSGLGSSQVGVSASHGAHTARMSSRSRLSGIVLLALVLQLIAPAAPTAAASVPTVAPSSITAGSPTPTASPVSGAPITPSPSVSAPQSPNPSSANGRELILVKFKSGNTSAEIDAAIASLGGDSVRDLPQIRTRVIAVPASERASTYAGKYAKHASVAQAAPAVGVKAAGAPNDPIYAQQWALPKISWDTAYTNVTIVGTASIAVLDTGIDASHPDLTGRVLLGTSFVGGDPTIDPNGHGTALAGIAAAKVDNTIGIAGVAYNDAPVLPVQVLHADGTGLDADVVAGVLWAADNGAHVILMGFSSPDFSAALQDAVNYAWSKGAVLVAATGNDGSAAPTYPAGMANVIGVAATDQNDAIGAKSNTGSAAVAAPGVAITATQPGGTYAAITGTSPAAAETAGLAALLVASGKSNSAASTQIRGATDPIAGQAFGRVNVNKALTTVATAPVPGATPTPTPPPTPPTYVVGAAPTVQNVSSGAADGRYGIGQVIPITVTFDGAVTVTGTPQITLETGAIDAVVNFTSLSGNQKTLTFNYTVAAGQNSSDLDYVSTTALALNGGTIKDAGGSHPDADLTLAAPGAAHSLGSNKNIVVDTTPPTVSSINRVGSTPTNAASVSWTVTFSESVTGVDTGDFTLAASGVSGSISGVTGSGATYTVTAGTGTGGGTLGLNLVDNDTIVDAAGNKLGGTGIGNGNFTGQVFTIDKTAPTISGAATTSPNAAGWYDGGSVTVHFTCADALSGIASCPPDVTLSAEGANQSVTGTA
;
A
#
# COMPACT_ATOMS: atom_id res chain seq x y z
N MET A 1 9.74 -38.50 66.60
CA MET A 1 9.10 -38.35 67.94
C MET A 1 9.07 -36.87 68.30
N SER A 2 8.07 -36.43 69.08
CA SER A 2 7.98 -35.16 69.84
C SER A 2 8.23 -33.81 69.11
N PRO A 3 7.20 -32.95 68.94
CA PRO A 3 7.32 -31.56 68.48
C PRO A 3 7.18 -30.51 69.61
N LEU A 4 7.64 -29.27 69.38
CA LEU A 4 7.27 -28.01 70.07
C LEU A 4 7.90 -26.80 69.32
N THR A 5 7.47 -25.52 69.45
CA THR A 5 6.19 -24.86 69.07
C THR A 5 6.33 -23.33 69.24
N ILE A 6 6.12 -22.53 68.17
CA ILE A 6 5.69 -21.08 68.14
C ILE A 6 6.60 -20.03 68.84
N PRO A 7 6.99 -18.92 68.13
CA PRO A 7 6.25 -17.63 68.21
C PRO A 7 6.14 -16.85 66.87
N ARG A 8 5.53 -15.65 66.89
CA ARG A 8 5.06 -14.86 65.74
C ARG A 8 5.22 -13.34 65.96
N LEU A 9 5.37 -12.55 64.88
CA LEU A 9 5.27 -11.06 64.79
C LEU A 9 6.45 -10.28 65.48
N PRO A 10 6.80 -9.02 65.07
CA PRO A 10 5.96 -7.84 64.79
C PRO A 10 6.19 -7.15 63.41
N ALA A 11 5.85 -5.86 63.27
CA ALA A 11 5.67 -5.14 61.99
C ALA A 11 6.03 -3.62 62.00
N CYS A 12 5.98 -3.00 60.81
CA CYS A 12 5.86 -1.54 60.49
C CYS A 12 7.04 -0.57 60.73
N SER A 13 7.53 0.09 59.66
CA SER A 13 7.60 1.58 59.51
C SER A 13 8.18 2.05 58.14
N PRO A 14 8.02 3.33 57.70
CA PRO A 14 8.11 3.73 56.28
C PRO A 14 9.29 4.66 55.85
N VAL A 15 9.20 5.14 54.61
CA VAL A 15 10.23 5.73 53.71
C VAL A 15 10.64 7.20 53.99
N ARG A 16 11.87 7.59 53.59
CA ARG A 16 12.25 8.98 53.26
C ARG A 16 13.21 9.05 52.06
N ALA A 17 13.24 10.16 51.32
CA ALA A 17 13.94 10.33 50.03
C ALA A 17 15.31 11.05 50.12
N PRO A 18 16.21 10.90 49.12
CA PRO A 18 17.48 11.63 48.99
C PRO A 18 17.34 12.97 48.23
N ARG A 19 18.46 13.71 48.07
CA ARG A 19 18.52 15.13 47.66
C ARG A 19 19.68 15.41 46.67
N GLN A 20 19.63 16.55 45.97
CA GLN A 20 20.64 17.02 45.01
C GLN A 20 22.08 17.17 45.57
N VAL A 21 23.04 17.18 44.64
CA VAL A 21 24.42 17.69 44.79
C VAL A 21 24.74 18.62 43.60
N ALA A 22 25.59 19.64 43.81
CA ALA A 22 26.11 20.58 42.80
C ALA A 22 27.68 20.55 42.84
N SER A 23 28.50 21.29 42.08
CA SER A 23 28.34 22.51 41.25
C SER A 23 29.58 22.73 40.36
N GLY A 24 29.50 23.55 39.30
CA GLY A 24 30.68 24.03 38.54
C GLY A 24 30.38 25.27 37.67
N THR A 25 31.24 26.30 37.73
CA THR A 25 31.15 27.64 37.06
C THR A 25 32.02 27.70 35.79
N ALA A 26 32.02 28.71 34.88
CA ALA A 26 31.53 30.12 34.81
C ALA A 26 31.54 30.58 33.31
N ALA A 27 31.15 31.79 32.83
CA ALA A 27 30.24 32.89 33.26
C ALA A 27 30.18 33.99 32.15
N ASN A 28 29.20 34.92 32.23
CA ASN A 28 29.01 36.16 31.41
C ASN A 28 28.66 35.96 29.91
N THR A 29 27.99 36.85 29.17
CA THR A 29 27.38 38.22 29.37
C THR A 29 25.91 38.22 28.87
N VAL A 30 24.89 38.75 29.57
CA VAL A 30 24.47 40.17 29.75
C VAL A 30 24.02 40.93 28.48
N THR A 31 22.69 41.01 28.25
CA THR A 31 21.83 42.20 27.97
C THR A 31 20.37 41.69 27.79
N SER A 32 19.36 41.91 28.64
CA SER A 32 18.75 43.12 29.23
C SER A 32 17.79 43.89 28.30
N TRP A 33 16.49 43.85 28.58
CA TRP A 33 15.59 45.02 28.57
C TRP A 33 14.34 44.72 29.44
N GLN A 34 13.94 45.69 30.26
CA GLN A 34 12.67 45.67 31.01
C GLN A 34 11.76 46.80 30.53
N THR A 35 10.45 46.59 30.65
CA THR A 35 9.43 47.44 31.32
C THR A 35 8.10 47.44 30.55
N GLY A 36 6.92 47.66 31.16
CA GLY A 36 6.68 48.02 32.57
C GLY A 36 5.22 47.80 33.01
N VAL A 37 4.86 48.39 34.16
CA VAL A 37 3.62 48.09 34.92
C VAL A 37 2.73 49.32 35.06
N ARG A 38 1.39 49.15 34.99
CA ARG A 38 0.39 49.88 35.80
C ARG A 38 -1.01 49.24 35.72
N ALA A 39 -1.83 49.45 36.76
CA ALA A 39 -3.19 48.91 36.86
C ALA A 39 -4.15 49.86 37.61
N VAL A 40 -5.38 50.03 37.08
CA VAL A 40 -6.56 50.69 37.67
C VAL A 40 -7.82 50.11 36.97
N GLY A 41 -8.98 49.89 37.61
CA GLY A 41 -9.28 49.88 39.04
C GLY A 41 -10.74 50.24 39.38
N ARG A 42 -11.60 49.23 39.66
CA ARG A 42 -13.05 49.30 40.02
C ARG A 42 -13.98 49.65 38.83
N GLY A 43 -15.22 49.14 38.74
CA GLY A 43 -15.90 48.10 39.54
C GLY A 43 -17.44 48.04 39.34
N ILE A 44 -18.11 47.21 40.14
CA ILE A 44 -19.58 47.13 40.42
C ILE A 44 -20.48 46.27 39.48
N ASP A 45 -21.17 45.29 40.10
CA ASP A 45 -22.43 44.57 39.82
C ASP A 45 -22.93 44.31 38.37
N ARG A 46 -23.49 43.12 38.03
CA ARG A 46 -24.50 42.34 38.78
C ARG A 46 -24.28 40.81 38.82
N LYS A 47 -25.13 40.12 39.60
CA LYS A 47 -24.97 38.74 40.11
C LYS A 47 -25.42 37.58 39.18
N PRO A 48 -24.85 36.37 39.36
CA PRO A 48 -25.37 35.07 38.89
C PRO A 48 -26.14 34.30 39.99
N SER A 49 -26.39 33.00 39.76
CA SER A 49 -26.98 31.97 40.68
C SER A 49 -28.51 32.06 40.83
N LEU A 50 -29.29 31.02 41.21
CA LEU A 50 -29.07 29.70 41.85
C LEU A 50 -29.73 28.55 41.01
N VAL A 51 -29.76 27.24 41.32
CA VAL A 51 -29.89 26.45 42.58
C VAL A 51 -29.13 25.11 42.51
N ALA A 52 -28.73 24.57 43.67
CA ALA A 52 -28.03 23.28 43.82
C ALA A 52 -28.68 22.38 44.91
N CYS A 53 -28.34 21.07 44.91
CA CYS A 53 -27.81 20.27 46.05
C CYS A 53 -27.72 18.77 45.64
N CYS A 54 -26.62 18.01 45.88
CA CYS A 54 -26.14 17.40 47.15
C CYS A 54 -27.09 16.30 47.72
N ARG A 55 -26.65 15.13 48.25
CA ARG A 55 -25.29 14.64 48.65
C ARG A 55 -25.24 13.10 48.91
N PHE A 56 -24.04 12.50 48.79
CA PHE A 56 -23.43 11.37 49.57
C PHE A 56 -23.97 9.90 49.64
N VAL A 57 -23.17 8.97 49.09
CA VAL A 57 -22.46 7.80 49.71
C VAL A 57 -23.04 7.05 50.94
N THR A 58 -23.24 5.71 50.85
CA THR A 58 -22.64 4.65 51.74
C THR A 58 -22.86 3.19 51.24
N ARG A 59 -22.33 2.18 51.96
CA ARG A 59 -22.27 0.73 51.62
C ARG A 59 -23.22 -0.16 52.46
N LEU A 60 -23.13 -1.49 52.25
CA LEU A 60 -23.72 -2.64 53.01
C LEU A 60 -25.20 -2.98 52.66
N SER A 61 -25.66 -4.25 52.69
CA SER A 61 -24.98 -5.54 52.94
C SER A 61 -25.75 -6.75 52.37
N TRP A 62 -25.07 -7.91 52.35
CA TRP A 62 -25.55 -9.28 52.08
C TRP A 62 -26.95 -9.64 52.63
N TRP A 63 -27.70 -10.49 51.89
CA TRP A 63 -28.10 -11.82 52.41
C TRP A 63 -28.46 -12.84 51.31
N GLU A 64 -28.72 -14.10 51.69
CA GLU A 64 -28.87 -15.27 50.82
C GLU A 64 -30.33 -15.70 50.55
N GLY A 65 -30.56 -16.59 49.59
CA GLY A 65 -31.87 -17.18 49.27
C GLY A 65 -31.97 -17.77 47.84
N GLN A 66 -31.25 -18.85 47.51
CA GLN A 66 -31.68 -20.26 47.63
C GLN A 66 -33.01 -20.64 46.96
N ALA A 67 -32.92 -21.67 46.10
CA ALA A 67 -33.97 -22.63 45.68
C ALA A 67 -35.13 -22.18 44.76
N ARG A 68 -35.77 -23.04 43.93
CA ARG A 68 -35.38 -24.36 43.33
C ARG A 68 -36.34 -24.75 42.17
N THR A 69 -35.80 -25.36 41.11
CA THR A 69 -36.40 -26.41 40.23
C THR A 69 -37.83 -26.35 39.67
N ARG A 70 -37.95 -26.41 38.33
CA ARG A 70 -38.76 -27.35 37.46
C ARG A 70 -38.99 -26.66 36.09
N ARG A 71 -38.72 -27.20 34.89
CA ARG A 71 -38.60 -28.56 34.29
C ARG A 71 -39.93 -29.20 33.85
N LEU A 72 -40.38 -28.88 32.62
CA LEU A 72 -41.23 -29.61 31.64
C LEU A 72 -41.33 -28.67 30.39
N LEU A 73 -41.04 -28.97 29.11
CA LEU A 73 -40.93 -30.15 28.21
C LEU A 73 -42.18 -30.32 27.29
N PHE A 74 -41.94 -30.69 26.02
CA PHE A 74 -42.80 -30.68 24.82
C PHE A 74 -42.97 -29.28 24.16
N SER A 75 -42.74 -29.01 22.86
CA SER A 75 -42.76 -29.76 21.57
C SER A 75 -44.10 -29.74 20.83
N PHE A 76 -44.13 -29.18 19.61
CA PHE A 76 -44.72 -29.82 18.41
C PHE A 76 -44.26 -29.15 17.08
N ARG A 77 -44.75 -29.63 15.92
CA ARG A 77 -44.19 -29.48 14.56
C ARG A 77 -44.98 -28.52 13.63
N SER A 78 -44.24 -27.91 12.68
CA SER A 78 -44.58 -27.72 11.23
C SER A 78 -45.80 -26.87 10.79
N GLY A 79 -45.68 -26.09 9.71
CA GLY A 79 -46.88 -25.58 8.98
C GLY A 79 -46.80 -24.30 8.11
N SER A 80 -46.00 -24.29 7.05
CA SER A 80 -46.29 -23.70 5.70
C SER A 80 -47.12 -22.41 5.44
N VAL A 81 -46.51 -21.48 4.67
CA VAL A 81 -47.04 -20.77 3.47
C VAL A 81 -47.86 -19.44 3.58
N PHE A 82 -47.23 -18.35 3.08
CA PHE A 82 -47.71 -17.15 2.33
C PHE A 82 -49.18 -16.61 2.43
N ARG A 83 -49.34 -15.30 2.69
CA ARG A 83 -49.46 -14.23 1.63
C ARG A 83 -49.60 -12.77 2.15
N ILE A 84 -48.82 -11.87 1.53
CA ILE A 84 -49.13 -10.51 0.98
C ILE A 84 -50.11 -9.57 1.75
N SER A 85 -49.62 -8.35 2.09
CA SER A 85 -50.40 -7.09 2.13
C SER A 85 -49.50 -5.84 1.98
N GLY A 86 -49.94 -4.84 1.22
CA GLY A 86 -49.47 -3.43 1.24
C GLY A 86 -50.66 -2.48 1.54
N PRO A 87 -50.66 -1.16 1.19
CA PRO A 87 -49.67 -0.39 0.41
C PRO A 87 -49.39 1.09 0.86
N CYS A 88 -48.48 1.73 0.12
CA CYS A 88 -48.21 3.17 -0.13
C CYS A 88 -48.96 4.34 0.57
N ARG A 89 -48.19 5.36 1.02
CA ARG A 89 -48.29 6.83 0.70
C ARG A 89 -47.01 7.55 1.22
N PHE A 90 -46.26 8.41 0.51
CA PHE A 90 -46.46 9.65 -0.27
C PHE A 90 -46.44 10.97 0.53
N LEU A 91 -45.41 11.82 0.33
CA LEU A 91 -45.52 13.21 -0.18
C LEU A 91 -44.15 13.94 -0.37
N ARG A 92 -44.15 14.94 -1.26
CA ARG A 92 -43.09 15.95 -1.53
C ARG A 92 -43.74 17.35 -1.58
N PRO A 93 -42.97 18.45 -1.48
CA PRO A 93 -43.32 19.74 -2.08
C PRO A 93 -42.82 19.89 -3.55
N HIS A 94 -43.39 20.85 -4.30
CA HIS A 94 -43.02 21.25 -5.67
C HIS A 94 -41.95 22.38 -5.67
N ARG A 95 -41.45 23.01 -6.77
CA ARG A 95 -41.91 23.29 -8.16
C ARG A 95 -40.68 23.78 -8.97
N GLY A 96 -40.51 23.68 -10.30
CA GLY A 96 -41.21 23.01 -11.40
C GLY A 96 -40.82 23.63 -12.77
N VAL A 97 -41.12 22.96 -13.91
CA VAL A 97 -41.08 23.48 -15.33
C VAL A 97 -39.66 23.84 -15.88
N SER A 98 -39.16 23.45 -17.06
CA SER A 98 -39.57 22.67 -18.28
C SER A 98 -38.27 22.17 -18.99
N GLY A 99 -38.23 21.38 -20.08
CA GLY A 99 -39.22 20.74 -20.97
C GLY A 99 -38.72 20.71 -22.45
N LEU A 100 -39.26 19.81 -23.29
CA LEU A 100 -38.79 19.43 -24.66
C LEU A 100 -37.44 18.67 -24.67
N GLY A 101 -37.19 17.70 -25.57
CA GLY A 101 -38.03 17.07 -26.61
C GLY A 101 -37.47 15.70 -27.04
N SER A 102 -38.25 14.88 -27.76
CA SER A 102 -38.00 13.43 -27.92
C SER A 102 -37.68 12.96 -29.34
N SER A 103 -36.80 11.95 -29.48
CA SER A 103 -36.84 10.78 -30.42
C SER A 103 -35.67 9.84 -30.08
N GLN A 104 -35.78 8.50 -29.98
CA GLN A 104 -36.25 7.48 -30.94
C GLN A 104 -35.40 7.39 -32.22
N VAL A 105 -35.07 6.21 -32.79
CA VAL A 105 -35.08 4.79 -32.36
C VAL A 105 -34.17 4.03 -33.34
N GLY A 106 -33.53 2.91 -32.97
CA GLY A 106 -32.84 2.07 -33.98
C GLY A 106 -31.98 0.94 -33.43
N VAL A 107 -32.44 -0.31 -33.60
CA VAL A 107 -31.69 -1.54 -33.29
C VAL A 107 -31.54 -2.34 -34.57
N SER A 108 -30.32 -2.83 -34.89
CA SER A 108 -30.03 -4.24 -35.16
C SER A 108 -28.55 -4.43 -35.57
N ALA A 109 -28.09 -5.68 -35.55
CA ALA A 109 -26.74 -6.08 -35.95
C ALA A 109 -26.77 -7.16 -37.04
N SER A 110 -25.68 -7.30 -37.81
CA SER A 110 -25.17 -8.63 -38.21
C SER A 110 -23.84 -8.56 -38.99
N HIS A 111 -22.89 -9.41 -38.56
CA HIS A 111 -21.96 -10.23 -39.35
C HIS A 111 -21.41 -9.76 -40.71
N GLY A 112 -20.08 -9.79 -40.85
CA GLY A 112 -19.40 -9.69 -42.16
C GLY A 112 -17.87 -9.70 -42.06
N ALA A 113 -17.26 -10.87 -41.87
CA ALA A 113 -15.80 -11.01 -41.93
C ALA A 113 -15.34 -11.38 -43.35
N HIS A 114 -14.28 -10.74 -43.86
CA HIS A 114 -13.10 -11.44 -44.41
C HIS A 114 -11.95 -10.50 -44.84
N THR A 115 -10.79 -10.78 -44.25
CA THR A 115 -9.41 -10.62 -44.76
C THR A 115 -9.18 -10.13 -46.21
N ALA A 116 -8.47 -9.00 -46.35
CA ALA A 116 -7.54 -8.71 -47.46
C ALA A 116 -6.41 -7.76 -46.99
N ARG A 117 -5.18 -7.91 -47.51
CA ARG A 117 -3.99 -7.15 -47.08
C ARG A 117 -3.01 -6.93 -48.23
N MET A 118 -2.91 -5.72 -48.81
CA MET A 118 -1.66 -5.28 -49.50
C MET A 118 -1.55 -3.78 -49.85
N SER A 119 -0.38 -3.22 -49.51
CA SER A 119 0.44 -2.22 -50.24
C SER A 119 -0.17 -0.99 -50.96
N SER A 120 0.01 0.17 -50.33
CA SER A 120 0.95 1.26 -50.72
C SER A 120 0.70 2.15 -51.96
N ARG A 121 1.25 3.38 -51.87
CA ARG A 121 1.38 4.48 -52.87
C ARG A 121 0.11 5.31 -53.14
N SER A 122 0.16 6.63 -53.33
CA SER A 122 1.26 7.63 -53.21
C SER A 122 0.76 9.09 -53.38
N ARG A 123 1.69 10.06 -53.36
CA ARG A 123 1.67 11.47 -53.84
C ARG A 123 1.63 12.53 -52.71
N LEU A 124 2.64 13.40 -52.53
CA LEU A 124 3.28 14.44 -53.40
C LEU A 124 2.42 15.73 -53.46
N SER A 125 2.91 16.97 -53.28
CA SER A 125 4.26 17.54 -53.00
C SER A 125 4.07 18.84 -52.17
N GLY A 126 5.03 19.32 -51.35
CA GLY A 126 6.22 20.11 -51.76
C GLY A 126 6.16 21.54 -51.15
N ILE A 127 7.16 22.43 -51.23
CA ILE A 127 8.52 22.30 -51.77
C ILE A 127 9.40 23.50 -51.27
N VAL A 128 10.65 23.24 -50.82
CA VAL A 128 11.92 23.99 -51.12
C VAL A 128 12.00 25.53 -50.85
N LEU A 129 13.09 26.18 -50.37
CA LEU A 129 14.52 25.89 -50.08
C LEU A 129 14.91 26.65 -48.76
N LEU A 130 16.11 27.06 -48.32
CA LEU A 130 17.55 27.06 -48.71
C LEU A 130 18.43 27.15 -47.42
N ALA A 131 19.75 26.97 -47.53
CA ALA A 131 20.74 27.18 -46.45
C ALA A 131 22.08 27.71 -47.01
N LEU A 132 22.94 28.33 -46.17
CA LEU A 132 24.42 28.19 -46.17
C LEU A 132 25.11 28.90 -44.96
N VAL A 133 26.39 28.56 -44.74
CA VAL A 133 27.48 29.29 -44.01
C VAL A 133 27.64 29.03 -42.49
N LEU A 134 28.84 28.98 -41.87
CA LEU A 134 30.11 28.24 -42.15
C LEU A 134 31.08 28.35 -40.93
N GLN A 135 31.47 27.20 -40.33
CA GLN A 135 32.74 26.91 -39.59
C GLN A 135 33.24 27.71 -38.35
N LEU A 136 33.91 26.94 -37.46
CA LEU A 136 35.24 27.13 -36.82
C LEU A 136 35.36 27.29 -35.27
N ILE A 137 36.58 26.93 -34.80
CA ILE A 137 37.17 26.98 -33.44
C ILE A 137 36.77 25.84 -32.48
N ALA A 138 37.73 25.42 -31.64
CA ALA A 138 37.71 24.24 -30.76
C ALA A 138 38.29 24.59 -29.34
N PRO A 139 38.75 23.66 -28.45
CA PRO A 139 38.26 23.62 -27.07
C PRO A 139 39.29 23.98 -25.97
N ALA A 140 38.82 24.04 -24.71
CA ALA A 140 39.67 24.11 -23.51
C ALA A 140 39.04 23.36 -22.32
N ALA A 141 39.87 22.87 -21.40
CA ALA A 141 39.49 22.19 -20.15
C ALA A 141 40.59 22.34 -19.08
N PRO A 142 40.25 22.22 -17.78
CA PRO A 142 41.14 21.72 -16.71
C PRO A 142 40.70 20.31 -16.27
N THR A 143 41.51 19.30 -15.95
CA THR A 143 42.72 19.18 -15.09
C THR A 143 42.47 19.44 -13.59
N ALA A 144 42.96 18.63 -12.64
CA ALA A 144 43.55 17.28 -12.71
C ALA A 144 43.60 16.62 -11.30
N ALA A 145 43.86 15.30 -11.25
CA ALA A 145 44.33 14.58 -10.05
C ALA A 145 45.31 13.45 -10.46
N ALA A 146 46.18 13.01 -9.55
CA ALA A 146 47.41 12.23 -9.78
C ALA A 146 47.52 11.07 -8.75
N SER A 147 48.32 9.99 -8.88
CA SER A 147 49.08 9.39 -10.00
C SER A 147 49.82 8.10 -9.57
N VAL A 148 49.91 7.07 -10.45
CA VAL A 148 51.05 6.10 -10.57
C VAL A 148 51.27 5.08 -9.41
N PRO A 149 51.90 3.88 -9.57
CA PRO A 149 52.37 3.14 -10.77
C PRO A 149 51.71 1.75 -11.00
N THR A 150 52.01 1.13 -12.16
CA THR A 150 51.73 -0.29 -12.50
C THR A 150 52.99 -1.17 -12.41
N VAL A 151 52.79 -2.49 -12.25
CA VAL A 151 53.82 -3.54 -12.45
C VAL A 151 53.19 -4.73 -13.21
N ALA A 152 53.93 -5.33 -14.13
CA ALA A 152 53.63 -6.61 -14.79
C ALA A 152 54.79 -7.60 -14.51
N PRO A 153 54.65 -8.94 -14.70
CA PRO A 153 54.88 -9.49 -16.04
C PRO A 153 54.27 -10.88 -16.38
N SER A 154 54.50 -11.30 -17.64
CA SER A 154 54.74 -12.68 -18.11
C SER A 154 53.62 -13.74 -18.17
N SER A 155 53.85 -14.74 -19.03
CA SER A 155 52.96 -15.83 -19.44
C SER A 155 53.64 -17.21 -19.33
N ILE A 156 52.88 -18.29 -19.09
CA ILE A 156 53.15 -19.65 -19.63
C ILE A 156 51.94 -20.62 -19.49
N THR A 157 51.57 -21.20 -20.65
CA THR A 157 51.25 -22.63 -20.93
C THR A 157 50.49 -23.53 -19.94
N ALA A 158 49.23 -23.86 -20.27
CA ALA A 158 48.65 -25.22 -20.36
C ALA A 158 47.19 -25.11 -20.89
N GLY A 159 46.57 -26.08 -21.59
CA GLY A 159 47.04 -27.36 -22.12
C GLY A 159 45.86 -28.33 -22.32
N SER A 160 45.16 -28.27 -23.47
CA SER A 160 43.92 -29.05 -23.71
C SER A 160 44.01 -29.90 -25.01
N PRO A 161 43.71 -31.22 -24.95
CA PRO A 161 43.75 -32.09 -26.12
C PRO A 161 42.39 -32.25 -26.83
N THR A 162 42.34 -31.91 -28.11
CA THR A 162 41.39 -32.50 -29.08
C THR A 162 42.00 -33.79 -29.66
N PRO A 163 41.21 -34.68 -30.29
CA PRO A 163 41.30 -34.67 -31.76
C PRO A 163 40.00 -35.02 -32.53
N THR A 164 39.85 -34.33 -33.67
CA THR A 164 39.29 -34.80 -34.97
C THR A 164 37.90 -35.47 -35.07
N ALA A 165 37.00 -34.80 -35.79
CA ALA A 165 36.17 -35.42 -36.82
C ALA A 165 35.85 -34.41 -37.94
N SER A 166 36.06 -34.79 -39.20
CA SER A 166 35.74 -34.02 -40.42
C SER A 166 35.37 -35.01 -41.56
N PRO A 167 34.73 -34.60 -42.67
CA PRO A 167 33.26 -34.57 -42.75
C PRO A 167 32.71 -35.43 -43.91
N VAL A 168 31.39 -35.69 -43.91
CA VAL A 168 30.69 -36.31 -45.06
C VAL A 168 29.41 -35.51 -45.38
N SER A 169 29.06 -35.44 -46.67
CA SER A 169 27.97 -34.61 -47.21
C SER A 169 26.61 -34.89 -46.59
N GLY A 170 25.83 -33.83 -46.37
CA GLY A 170 24.42 -33.92 -45.97
C GLY A 170 23.43 -34.02 -47.14
N ALA A 171 22.20 -34.35 -46.78
CA ALA A 171 20.98 -34.11 -47.58
C ALA A 171 19.90 -33.54 -46.64
N PRO A 172 19.03 -32.62 -47.10
CA PRO A 172 18.13 -31.90 -46.20
C PRO A 172 16.93 -32.75 -45.77
N ILE A 173 16.79 -32.98 -44.47
CA ILE A 173 15.59 -33.59 -43.87
C ILE A 173 14.57 -32.50 -43.47
N THR A 174 13.33 -32.68 -43.90
CA THR A 174 12.18 -31.87 -43.48
C THR A 174 11.70 -32.27 -42.09
N PRO A 175 11.06 -31.37 -41.32
CA PRO A 175 10.46 -31.72 -40.04
C PRO A 175 9.25 -32.65 -40.24
N SER A 176 9.37 -33.88 -39.76
CA SER A 176 8.26 -34.86 -39.72
C SER A 176 7.30 -34.52 -38.56
N PRO A 177 5.98 -34.76 -38.68
CA PRO A 177 4.99 -34.27 -37.72
C PRO A 177 5.06 -34.95 -36.35
N SER A 178 4.53 -34.28 -35.34
CA SER A 178 4.46 -34.76 -33.96
C SER A 178 3.59 -36.02 -33.83
N VAL A 179 4.25 -37.18 -33.68
CA VAL A 179 3.58 -38.44 -33.34
C VAL A 179 3.10 -38.35 -31.90
N SER A 180 1.79 -38.19 -31.71
CA SER A 180 1.17 -38.27 -30.38
C SER A 180 1.39 -39.67 -29.81
N ALA A 181 2.08 -39.78 -28.68
CA ALA A 181 2.21 -41.06 -27.98
C ALA A 181 0.81 -41.56 -27.58
N PRO A 182 0.46 -42.83 -27.83
CA PRO A 182 -0.87 -43.34 -27.50
C PRO A 182 -1.05 -43.34 -25.99
N GLN A 183 -2.15 -42.73 -25.51
CA GLN A 183 -2.53 -42.79 -24.10
C GLN A 183 -2.79 -44.25 -23.72
N SER A 184 -1.97 -44.79 -22.82
CA SER A 184 -2.32 -46.04 -22.13
C SER A 184 -3.52 -45.75 -21.22
N PRO A 185 -4.66 -46.47 -21.35
CA PRO A 185 -5.89 -46.13 -20.64
C PRO A 185 -5.74 -46.38 -19.13
N ASN A 186 -5.67 -45.30 -18.36
CA ASN A 186 -5.61 -45.35 -16.90
C ASN A 186 -6.93 -45.94 -16.33
N PRO A 187 -6.92 -47.13 -15.70
CA PRO A 187 -8.14 -47.93 -15.46
C PRO A 187 -9.00 -47.48 -14.26
N SER A 188 -8.90 -46.22 -13.83
CA SER A 188 -9.51 -45.72 -12.58
C SER A 188 -10.32 -44.41 -12.69
N SER A 189 -10.35 -43.71 -13.83
CA SER A 189 -11.16 -42.47 -13.96
C SER A 189 -11.82 -42.21 -15.32
N ALA A 190 -11.41 -42.88 -16.40
CA ALA A 190 -12.13 -42.80 -17.67
C ALA A 190 -13.52 -43.46 -17.54
N ASN A 191 -14.57 -42.79 -18.06
CA ASN A 191 -15.98 -43.23 -18.09
C ASN A 191 -16.81 -43.11 -16.79
N GLY A 192 -16.41 -42.26 -15.83
CA GLY A 192 -17.32 -41.75 -14.78
C GLY A 192 -17.91 -42.80 -13.82
N ARG A 193 -17.19 -43.91 -13.61
CA ARG A 193 -17.61 -45.04 -12.77
C ARG A 193 -16.52 -45.43 -11.79
N GLU A 194 -16.93 -45.67 -10.55
CA GLU A 194 -16.07 -46.20 -9.49
C GLU A 194 -16.28 -47.72 -9.33
N LEU A 195 -15.37 -48.41 -8.64
CA LEU A 195 -15.45 -49.86 -8.44
C LEU A 195 -15.70 -50.21 -6.96
N ILE A 196 -16.49 -51.24 -6.71
CA ILE A 196 -16.64 -51.91 -5.41
C ILE A 196 -16.27 -53.40 -5.55
N LEU A 197 -15.75 -54.01 -4.47
CA LEU A 197 -15.64 -55.46 -4.33
C LEU A 197 -16.77 -55.95 -3.42
N VAL A 198 -17.59 -56.87 -3.92
CA VAL A 198 -18.70 -57.49 -3.18
C VAL A 198 -18.48 -58.99 -3.09
N LYS A 199 -18.29 -59.49 -1.87
CA LYS A 199 -18.07 -60.90 -1.54
C LYS A 199 -19.38 -61.54 -1.09
N PHE A 200 -19.79 -62.63 -1.72
CA PHE A 200 -21.06 -63.30 -1.50
C PHE A 200 -20.92 -64.51 -0.55
N LYS A 201 -22.01 -64.91 0.10
CA LYS A 201 -22.02 -66.03 1.06
C LYS A 201 -21.81 -67.38 0.35
N SER A 202 -21.33 -68.38 1.09
CA SER A 202 -20.84 -69.65 0.54
C SER A 202 -21.92 -70.57 -0.04
N GLY A 203 -23.21 -70.26 0.15
CA GLY A 203 -24.33 -71.02 -0.41
C GLY A 203 -25.02 -70.35 -1.61
N ASN A 204 -24.62 -69.14 -2.02
CA ASN A 204 -25.29 -68.45 -3.12
C ASN A 204 -24.85 -69.00 -4.49
N THR A 205 -25.83 -69.38 -5.29
CA THR A 205 -25.69 -69.69 -6.72
C THR A 205 -25.43 -68.43 -7.54
N SER A 206 -24.87 -68.58 -8.75
CA SER A 206 -24.63 -67.45 -9.65
C SER A 206 -25.91 -66.64 -9.94
N ALA A 207 -27.06 -67.32 -10.09
CA ALA A 207 -28.34 -66.66 -10.32
C ALA A 207 -28.77 -65.76 -9.15
N GLU A 208 -28.51 -66.16 -7.90
CA GLU A 208 -28.80 -65.34 -6.71
C GLU A 208 -27.79 -64.19 -6.53
N ILE A 209 -26.56 -64.37 -7.01
CA ILE A 209 -25.54 -63.31 -7.06
C ILE A 209 -25.95 -62.27 -8.10
N ASP A 210 -26.25 -62.68 -9.33
CA ASP A 210 -26.62 -61.78 -10.42
C ASP A 210 -27.97 -61.08 -10.14
N ALA A 211 -28.93 -61.76 -9.50
CA ALA A 211 -30.18 -61.15 -9.03
C ALA A 211 -29.96 -60.12 -7.90
N ALA A 212 -29.01 -60.36 -6.99
CA ALA A 212 -28.64 -59.38 -5.96
C ALA A 212 -27.93 -58.15 -6.54
N ILE A 213 -27.18 -58.32 -7.64
CA ILE A 213 -26.55 -57.21 -8.35
C ILE A 213 -27.61 -56.40 -9.12
N ALA A 214 -28.54 -57.07 -9.80
CA ALA A 214 -29.65 -56.42 -10.50
C ALA A 214 -30.59 -55.63 -9.57
N SER A 215 -30.82 -56.10 -8.33
CA SER A 215 -31.70 -55.42 -7.36
C SER A 215 -31.07 -54.21 -6.67
N LEU A 216 -29.74 -54.11 -6.64
CA LEU A 216 -28.98 -53.03 -5.98
C LEU A 216 -28.34 -52.05 -6.98
N GLY A 217 -28.18 -52.46 -8.22
CA GLY A 217 -27.59 -51.67 -9.31
C GLY A 217 -26.07 -51.69 -9.35
N GLY A 218 -25.53 -51.32 -10.53
CA GLY A 218 -24.12 -51.42 -10.88
C GLY A 218 -23.82 -52.65 -11.74
N ASP A 219 -22.79 -52.55 -12.59
CA ASP A 219 -22.49 -53.56 -13.60
C ASP A 219 -21.38 -54.49 -13.11
N SER A 220 -21.58 -55.81 -13.19
CA SER A 220 -20.56 -56.80 -12.81
C SER A 220 -19.42 -56.85 -13.84
N VAL A 221 -18.35 -56.09 -13.60
CA VAL A 221 -17.21 -55.94 -14.54
C VAL A 221 -16.10 -56.98 -14.38
N ARG A 222 -16.07 -57.75 -13.27
CA ARG A 222 -15.16 -58.89 -13.12
C ARG A 222 -15.68 -59.92 -12.12
N ASP A 223 -15.55 -61.21 -12.47
CA ASP A 223 -15.77 -62.32 -11.54
C ASP A 223 -14.44 -62.80 -10.94
N LEU A 224 -14.43 -63.08 -9.64
CA LEU A 224 -13.33 -63.66 -8.87
C LEU A 224 -13.87 -64.88 -8.09
N PRO A 225 -14.27 -65.95 -8.79
CA PRO A 225 -15.02 -67.06 -8.20
C PRO A 225 -14.23 -67.81 -7.12
N GLN A 226 -12.89 -67.82 -7.20
CA GLN A 226 -11.99 -68.42 -6.22
C GLN A 226 -12.16 -67.86 -4.80
N ILE A 227 -12.61 -66.60 -4.69
CA ILE A 227 -12.87 -65.91 -3.42
C ILE A 227 -14.34 -65.52 -3.23
N ARG A 228 -15.22 -65.93 -4.15
CA ARG A 228 -16.66 -65.58 -4.23
C ARG A 228 -16.91 -64.07 -4.24
N THR A 229 -16.14 -63.33 -5.02
CA THR A 229 -16.21 -61.85 -5.10
C THR A 229 -16.53 -61.39 -6.51
N ARG A 230 -17.49 -60.47 -6.67
CA ARG A 230 -17.67 -59.67 -7.90
C ARG A 230 -17.06 -58.30 -7.72
N VAL A 231 -16.39 -57.82 -8.77
CA VAL A 231 -16.05 -56.40 -8.91
C VAL A 231 -17.18 -55.75 -9.69
N ILE A 232 -17.82 -54.74 -9.09
CA ILE A 232 -19.01 -54.08 -9.64
C ILE A 232 -18.67 -52.62 -9.91
N ALA A 233 -18.96 -52.13 -11.11
CA ALA A 233 -18.82 -50.74 -11.49
C ALA A 233 -20.11 -49.98 -11.18
N VAL A 234 -19.98 -48.88 -10.42
CA VAL A 234 -21.10 -48.06 -9.94
C VAL A 234 -20.92 -46.60 -10.42
N PRO A 235 -21.99 -45.82 -10.61
CA PRO A 235 -21.87 -44.41 -11.01
C PRO A 235 -21.09 -43.60 -9.98
N ALA A 236 -20.08 -42.84 -10.41
CA ALA A 236 -19.27 -42.00 -9.52
C ALA A 236 -20.11 -40.91 -8.81
N SER A 237 -21.24 -40.51 -9.42
CA SER A 237 -22.18 -39.53 -8.86
C SER A 237 -22.79 -39.91 -7.51
N GLU A 238 -22.78 -41.19 -7.11
CA GLU A 238 -23.29 -41.65 -5.81
C GLU A 238 -22.19 -42.14 -4.84
N ARG A 239 -20.92 -42.23 -5.28
CA ARG A 239 -19.76 -42.79 -4.57
C ARG A 239 -19.84 -44.31 -4.25
N ALA A 240 -18.70 -44.98 -4.42
CA ALA A 240 -18.49 -46.39 -4.13
C ALA A 240 -18.69 -46.75 -2.65
N SER A 241 -18.43 -45.82 -1.72
CA SER A 241 -18.68 -46.03 -0.28
C SER A 241 -20.18 -46.16 0.03
N THR A 242 -21.01 -45.31 -0.58
CA THR A 242 -22.48 -45.40 -0.50
C THR A 242 -22.97 -46.74 -1.04
N TYR A 243 -22.47 -47.14 -2.22
CA TYR A 243 -22.84 -48.40 -2.86
C TYR A 243 -22.37 -49.63 -2.09
N ALA A 244 -21.14 -49.65 -1.58
CA ALA A 244 -20.67 -50.69 -0.67
C ALA A 244 -21.56 -50.78 0.59
N GLY A 245 -22.00 -49.63 1.13
CA GLY A 245 -22.96 -49.56 2.24
C GLY A 245 -24.40 -50.02 1.91
N LYS A 246 -24.81 -50.01 0.62
CA LYS A 246 -26.03 -50.67 0.14
C LYS A 246 -25.82 -52.19 0.10
N TYR A 247 -24.78 -52.65 -0.59
CA TYR A 247 -24.47 -54.08 -0.77
C TYR A 247 -24.20 -54.81 0.56
N ALA A 248 -23.47 -54.20 1.50
CA ALA A 248 -23.16 -54.80 2.80
C ALA A 248 -24.40 -55.12 3.67
N LYS A 249 -25.58 -54.59 3.33
CA LYS A 249 -26.85 -54.85 4.03
C LYS A 249 -27.69 -55.95 3.36
N HIS A 250 -27.29 -56.45 2.20
CA HIS A 250 -28.08 -57.41 1.42
C HIS A 250 -27.88 -58.86 1.91
N ALA A 251 -28.95 -59.65 1.91
CA ALA A 251 -28.95 -60.99 2.51
C ALA A 251 -27.90 -61.96 1.91
N SER A 252 -27.62 -61.88 0.59
CA SER A 252 -26.62 -62.70 -0.11
C SER A 252 -25.16 -62.25 0.11
N VAL A 253 -24.94 -61.05 0.64
CA VAL A 253 -23.59 -60.45 0.75
C VAL A 253 -22.97 -60.80 2.09
N ALA A 254 -21.69 -61.20 2.07
CA ALA A 254 -20.86 -61.46 3.24
C ALA A 254 -19.99 -60.25 3.60
N GLN A 255 -19.54 -59.49 2.60
CA GLN A 255 -18.73 -58.27 2.77
C GLN A 255 -18.83 -57.41 1.50
N ALA A 256 -18.87 -56.09 1.64
CA ALA A 256 -18.71 -55.16 0.51
C ALA A 256 -17.82 -53.98 0.91
N ALA A 257 -16.96 -53.54 -0.01
CA ALA A 257 -16.05 -52.41 0.20
C ALA A 257 -15.75 -51.70 -1.15
N PRO A 258 -15.39 -50.40 -1.15
CA PRO A 258 -14.77 -49.76 -2.30
C PRO A 258 -13.52 -50.50 -2.78
N ALA A 259 -13.24 -50.45 -4.08
CA ALA A 259 -11.97 -50.92 -4.61
C ALA A 259 -10.86 -49.92 -4.25
N VAL A 260 -9.81 -50.40 -3.57
CA VAL A 260 -8.59 -49.61 -3.35
C VAL A 260 -7.80 -49.61 -4.66
N GLY A 261 -7.65 -48.44 -5.28
CA GLY A 261 -6.77 -48.26 -6.42
C GLY A 261 -5.32 -48.29 -5.96
N VAL A 262 -4.52 -49.23 -6.48
CA VAL A 262 -3.07 -49.24 -6.25
C VAL A 262 -2.42 -48.30 -7.27
N LYS A 263 -2.08 -47.08 -6.81
CA LYS A 263 -1.37 -46.07 -7.62
C LYS A 263 0.07 -46.56 -7.89
N ALA A 264 0.63 -46.24 -9.05
CA ALA A 264 2.07 -46.36 -9.25
C ALA A 264 2.78 -45.28 -8.42
N ALA A 265 3.99 -45.58 -7.91
CA ALA A 265 4.77 -44.64 -7.11
C ALA A 265 5.07 -43.36 -7.92
N GLY A 266 4.75 -42.20 -7.35
CA GLY A 266 4.90 -40.90 -7.97
C GLY A 266 4.33 -39.79 -7.09
N ALA A 267 4.69 -38.54 -7.43
CA ALA A 267 4.24 -37.33 -6.75
C ALA A 267 2.71 -37.25 -6.62
N PRO A 268 2.19 -36.52 -5.62
CA PRO A 268 0.76 -36.23 -5.51
C PRO A 268 0.30 -35.38 -6.70
N ASN A 269 -1.00 -35.39 -6.99
CA ASN A 269 -1.56 -34.77 -8.20
C ASN A 269 -1.79 -33.25 -8.10
N ASP A 270 -1.33 -32.63 -7.01
CA ASP A 270 -1.57 -31.24 -6.64
C ASP A 270 -0.68 -30.29 -7.47
N PRO A 271 -1.23 -29.40 -8.32
CA PRO A 271 -0.47 -28.70 -9.37
C PRO A 271 0.72 -27.84 -8.92
N ILE A 272 0.75 -27.38 -7.67
CA ILE A 272 1.82 -26.51 -7.14
C ILE A 272 2.89 -27.34 -6.41
N TYR A 273 2.71 -28.66 -6.24
CA TYR A 273 3.67 -29.56 -5.57
C TYR A 273 5.12 -29.44 -6.07
N ALA A 274 5.31 -29.20 -7.38
CA ALA A 274 6.64 -28.99 -7.97
C ALA A 274 7.42 -27.78 -7.42
N GLN A 275 6.75 -26.88 -6.68
CA GLN A 275 7.34 -25.74 -5.98
C GLN A 275 7.62 -26.03 -4.49
N GLN A 276 7.04 -27.10 -3.93
CA GLN A 276 7.17 -27.49 -2.52
C GLN A 276 8.44 -28.32 -2.27
N TRP A 277 9.61 -27.71 -2.50
CA TRP A 277 10.94 -28.31 -2.30
C TRP A 277 11.13 -28.97 -0.92
N ALA A 278 10.41 -28.47 0.09
CA ALA A 278 10.47 -28.92 1.48
C ALA A 278 9.97 -30.36 1.68
N LEU A 279 8.94 -30.79 0.95
CA LEU A 279 8.35 -32.12 1.13
C LEU A 279 9.35 -33.24 0.77
N PRO A 280 10.01 -33.23 -0.41
CA PRO A 280 11.14 -34.12 -0.67
C PRO A 280 12.26 -33.99 0.37
N LYS A 281 12.57 -32.77 0.82
CA LYS A 281 13.64 -32.51 1.81
C LYS A 281 13.36 -33.22 3.15
N ILE A 282 12.13 -33.24 3.65
CA ILE A 282 11.75 -33.98 4.87
C ILE A 282 11.45 -35.47 4.61
N SER A 283 11.78 -35.99 3.42
CA SER A 283 11.48 -37.36 2.98
C SER A 283 9.99 -37.71 2.97
N TRP A 284 9.12 -36.72 2.76
CA TRP A 284 7.66 -36.88 2.75
C TRP A 284 7.21 -37.87 1.67
N ASP A 285 7.76 -37.77 0.45
CA ASP A 285 7.43 -38.61 -0.71
C ASP A 285 7.55 -40.11 -0.41
N THR A 286 8.56 -40.47 0.37
CA THR A 286 8.83 -41.86 0.76
C THR A 286 7.82 -42.34 1.79
N ALA A 287 7.40 -41.48 2.73
CA ALA A 287 6.34 -41.80 3.67
C ALA A 287 4.97 -41.91 2.97
N TYR A 288 4.61 -40.90 2.17
CA TYR A 288 3.36 -40.86 1.40
C TYR A 288 3.19 -42.08 0.49
N THR A 289 4.27 -42.53 -0.16
CA THR A 289 4.25 -43.72 -1.03
C THR A 289 4.15 -45.04 -0.27
N ASN A 290 4.75 -45.17 0.91
CA ASN A 290 4.99 -46.48 1.56
C ASN A 290 4.30 -46.68 2.92
N VAL A 291 3.74 -45.63 3.54
CA VAL A 291 3.22 -45.66 4.91
C VAL A 291 1.75 -45.23 4.96
N THR A 292 0.85 -46.21 4.87
CA THR A 292 -0.59 -45.99 5.01
C THR A 292 -0.97 -45.63 6.45
N ILE A 293 -1.49 -44.42 6.66
CA ILE A 293 -2.07 -43.99 7.93
C ILE A 293 -3.60 -44.14 7.86
N VAL A 294 -4.19 -44.90 8.78
CA VAL A 294 -5.64 -45.20 8.82
C VAL A 294 -6.39 -44.51 9.95
N GLY A 295 -5.69 -43.85 10.87
CA GLY A 295 -6.27 -42.94 11.86
C GLY A 295 -6.34 -41.50 11.35
N THR A 296 -6.94 -40.63 12.16
CA THR A 296 -6.92 -39.17 11.98
C THR A 296 -6.50 -38.51 13.29
N ALA A 297 -5.94 -37.30 13.20
CA ALA A 297 -5.51 -36.49 14.33
C ALA A 297 -5.73 -35.01 13.96
N SER A 298 -6.35 -34.25 14.84
CA SER A 298 -6.70 -32.85 14.59
C SER A 298 -5.58 -31.88 14.99
N ILE A 299 -5.35 -30.85 14.18
CA ILE A 299 -4.37 -29.80 14.45
C ILE A 299 -5.11 -28.51 14.82
N ALA A 300 -4.99 -28.05 16.06
CA ALA A 300 -5.37 -26.69 16.40
C ALA A 300 -4.24 -25.74 15.96
N VAL A 301 -4.59 -24.79 15.10
CA VAL A 301 -3.69 -23.73 14.63
C VAL A 301 -4.01 -22.49 15.45
N LEU A 302 -3.13 -22.15 16.39
CA LEU A 302 -3.21 -20.96 17.22
C LEU A 302 -2.46 -19.85 16.50
N ASP A 303 -3.19 -18.92 15.89
CA ASP A 303 -2.64 -17.94 14.95
C ASP A 303 -3.63 -16.78 14.66
N THR A 304 -3.52 -16.12 13.50
CA THR A 304 -4.36 -15.00 13.02
C THR A 304 -5.75 -15.38 12.51
N GLY A 305 -6.03 -16.67 12.33
CA GLY A 305 -7.27 -17.22 11.76
C GLY A 305 -6.97 -18.33 10.73
N ILE A 306 -7.98 -18.83 10.04
CA ILE A 306 -7.81 -19.63 8.80
C ILE A 306 -8.92 -19.24 7.83
N ASP A 307 -8.59 -18.86 6.59
CA ASP A 307 -9.58 -18.76 5.50
C ASP A 307 -10.20 -20.14 5.20
N ALA A 308 -11.39 -20.39 5.76
CA ALA A 308 -12.10 -21.65 5.56
C ALA A 308 -12.73 -21.78 4.16
N SER A 309 -12.77 -20.69 3.39
CA SER A 309 -13.23 -20.69 1.99
C SER A 309 -12.12 -21.08 1.01
N HIS A 310 -10.86 -21.15 1.47
CA HIS A 310 -9.73 -21.56 0.66
C HIS A 310 -9.99 -22.95 0.02
N PRO A 311 -9.92 -23.12 -1.31
CA PRO A 311 -10.31 -24.37 -1.98
C PRO A 311 -9.57 -25.61 -1.45
N ASP A 312 -8.30 -25.42 -1.10
CA ASP A 312 -7.41 -26.46 -0.58
C ASP A 312 -7.72 -26.87 0.88
N LEU A 313 -8.27 -25.95 1.69
CA LEU A 313 -8.63 -26.19 3.10
C LEU A 313 -10.12 -26.56 3.28
N THR A 314 -10.94 -26.30 2.25
CA THR A 314 -12.38 -26.51 2.22
C THR A 314 -12.76 -27.92 2.71
N GLY A 315 -13.69 -27.97 3.67
CA GLY A 315 -14.23 -29.21 4.23
C GLY A 315 -13.33 -29.91 5.27
N ARG A 316 -12.18 -29.33 5.63
CA ARG A 316 -11.27 -29.85 6.67
C ARG A 316 -10.98 -28.85 7.80
N VAL A 317 -11.29 -27.57 7.59
CA VAL A 317 -11.43 -26.60 8.69
C VAL A 317 -12.70 -26.94 9.50
N LEU A 318 -12.52 -27.21 10.79
CA LEU A 318 -13.58 -27.48 11.76
C LEU A 318 -14.08 -26.20 12.42
N LEU A 319 -15.09 -26.32 13.28
CA LEU A 319 -15.52 -25.22 14.15
C LEU A 319 -14.37 -24.77 15.06
N GLY A 320 -14.00 -23.50 14.96
CA GLY A 320 -12.96 -22.87 15.76
C GLY A 320 -13.48 -21.89 16.81
N THR A 321 -12.60 -21.04 17.31
CA THR A 321 -12.94 -19.94 18.22
C THR A 321 -11.99 -18.75 18.03
N SER A 322 -12.42 -17.55 18.44
CA SER A 322 -11.59 -16.35 18.49
C SER A 322 -11.58 -15.78 19.92
N PHE A 323 -10.40 -15.39 20.39
CA PHE A 323 -10.20 -14.72 21.69
C PHE A 323 -9.97 -13.21 21.52
N VAL A 324 -9.26 -12.83 20.47
CA VAL A 324 -9.03 -11.43 20.07
C VAL A 324 -10.28 -10.71 19.53
N GLY A 325 -11.32 -11.45 19.18
CA GLY A 325 -12.56 -10.95 18.60
C GLY A 325 -12.53 -10.94 17.08
N GLY A 326 -13.47 -11.66 16.46
CA GLY A 326 -13.55 -11.82 15.00
C GLY A 326 -14.30 -13.10 14.63
N ASP A 327 -14.27 -13.44 13.34
CA ASP A 327 -14.61 -14.78 12.86
C ASP A 327 -13.31 -15.56 12.65
N PRO A 328 -13.06 -16.67 13.36
CA PRO A 328 -11.82 -17.45 13.20
C PRO A 328 -11.72 -18.17 11.85
N THR A 329 -12.82 -18.24 11.08
CA THR A 329 -12.85 -18.78 9.71
C THR A 329 -12.55 -17.74 8.63
N ILE A 330 -12.15 -16.54 9.04
CA ILE A 330 -11.61 -15.46 8.21
C ILE A 330 -10.23 -15.09 8.74
N ASP A 331 -9.26 -14.93 7.85
CA ASP A 331 -7.89 -14.58 8.18
C ASP A 331 -7.46 -13.36 7.34
N PRO A 332 -7.56 -12.12 7.89
CA PRO A 332 -7.19 -10.91 7.17
C PRO A 332 -5.67 -10.70 7.08
N ASN A 333 -4.88 -11.49 7.81
CA ASN A 333 -3.41 -11.44 7.78
C ASN A 333 -2.85 -12.48 6.79
N GLY A 334 -3.35 -13.72 6.86
CA GLY A 334 -2.97 -14.82 5.98
C GLY A 334 -1.95 -15.79 6.58
N HIS A 335 -1.27 -15.42 7.67
CA HIS A 335 -0.26 -16.27 8.29
C HIS A 335 -0.85 -17.59 8.82
N GLY A 336 -1.96 -17.57 9.57
CA GLY A 336 -2.62 -18.78 10.05
C GLY A 336 -3.17 -19.67 8.94
N THR A 337 -3.67 -19.07 7.85
CA THR A 337 -4.06 -19.76 6.61
C THR A 337 -2.88 -20.47 5.97
N ALA A 338 -1.72 -19.81 5.90
CA ALA A 338 -0.50 -20.38 5.35
C ALA A 338 0.00 -21.56 6.19
N LEU A 339 -0.02 -21.45 7.52
CA LEU A 339 0.36 -22.55 8.41
C LEU A 339 -0.60 -23.74 8.32
N ALA A 340 -1.90 -23.49 8.19
CA ALA A 340 -2.90 -24.54 7.98
C ALA A 340 -2.65 -25.32 6.68
N GLY A 341 -2.27 -24.65 5.59
CA GLY A 341 -1.90 -25.29 4.33
C GLY A 341 -0.60 -26.10 4.41
N ILE A 342 0.44 -25.57 5.05
CA ILE A 342 1.70 -26.31 5.21
C ILE A 342 1.50 -27.57 6.06
N ALA A 343 0.83 -27.43 7.21
CA ALA A 343 0.56 -28.56 8.09
C ALA A 343 -0.39 -29.59 7.44
N ALA A 344 -1.43 -29.13 6.76
CA ALA A 344 -2.54 -29.96 6.29
C ALA A 344 -3.35 -29.36 5.12
N ALA A 345 -2.74 -28.89 4.02
CA ALA A 345 -3.41 -28.78 2.72
C ALA A 345 -3.82 -30.15 2.16
N LYS A 346 -4.74 -30.21 1.19
CA LYS A 346 -5.40 -31.47 0.82
C LYS A 346 -4.68 -32.18 -0.32
N VAL A 347 -3.86 -33.15 0.07
CA VAL A 347 -3.11 -34.01 -0.85
C VAL A 347 -4.02 -34.77 -1.84
N ASP A 348 -3.56 -34.84 -3.09
CA ASP A 348 -4.18 -35.56 -4.21
C ASP A 348 -5.58 -35.01 -4.61
N ASN A 349 -5.85 -33.71 -4.41
CA ASN A 349 -7.13 -33.03 -4.64
C ASN A 349 -7.29 -32.36 -6.03
N THR A 350 -6.24 -32.37 -6.86
CA THR A 350 -6.04 -31.70 -8.17
C THR A 350 -6.01 -30.17 -8.18
N ILE A 351 -5.72 -29.54 -7.03
CA ILE A 351 -5.69 -28.10 -6.75
C ILE A 351 -4.46 -27.81 -5.87
N GLY A 352 -3.92 -26.59 -5.91
CA GLY A 352 -3.05 -26.10 -4.84
C GLY A 352 -1.83 -26.98 -4.50
N ILE A 353 -1.64 -27.20 -3.20
CA ILE A 353 -0.44 -27.79 -2.58
C ILE A 353 -0.76 -29.03 -1.74
N ALA A 354 0.23 -29.90 -1.55
CA ALA A 354 0.16 -31.01 -0.60
C ALA A 354 0.49 -30.53 0.82
N GLY A 355 -0.32 -30.91 1.81
CA GLY A 355 0.02 -30.71 3.23
C GLY A 355 0.93 -31.82 3.77
N VAL A 356 1.72 -31.53 4.81
CA VAL A 356 2.55 -32.57 5.44
C VAL A 356 1.68 -33.72 5.98
N ALA A 357 0.56 -33.43 6.63
CA ALA A 357 -0.37 -34.43 7.15
C ALA A 357 -1.28 -35.02 6.05
N TYR A 358 -0.69 -35.92 5.25
CA TYR A 358 -1.29 -36.53 4.05
C TYR A 358 -2.49 -37.48 4.27
N ASN A 359 -3.01 -37.58 5.50
CA ASN A 359 -4.13 -38.45 5.89
C ASN A 359 -5.44 -37.68 6.13
N ASP A 360 -5.69 -36.61 5.36
CA ASP A 360 -6.85 -35.71 5.52
C ASP A 360 -7.00 -35.18 6.96
N ALA A 361 -5.90 -34.76 7.59
CA ALA A 361 -5.93 -34.22 8.95
C ALA A 361 -6.81 -32.95 9.04
N PRO A 362 -7.81 -32.90 9.95
CA PRO A 362 -8.66 -31.73 10.11
C PRO A 362 -8.00 -30.66 10.98
N VAL A 363 -8.27 -29.39 10.69
CA VAL A 363 -7.69 -28.23 11.40
C VAL A 363 -8.75 -27.47 12.20
N LEU A 364 -8.41 -27.01 13.41
CA LEU A 364 -9.24 -26.08 14.19
C LEU A 364 -8.59 -24.70 14.14
N PRO A 365 -9.28 -23.65 13.64
CA PRO A 365 -8.78 -22.29 13.76
C PRO A 365 -8.99 -21.78 15.19
N VAL A 366 -7.91 -21.37 15.86
CA VAL A 366 -7.96 -20.80 17.20
C VAL A 366 -7.31 -19.42 17.14
N GLN A 367 -8.12 -18.41 16.86
CA GLN A 367 -7.64 -17.06 16.61
C GLN A 367 -7.22 -16.39 17.93
N VAL A 368 -5.91 -16.30 18.15
CA VAL A 368 -5.26 -15.71 19.34
C VAL A 368 -4.38 -14.50 18.99
N LEU A 369 -4.24 -14.20 17.70
CA LEU A 369 -3.53 -13.03 17.18
C LEU A 369 -4.50 -12.13 16.41
N HIS A 370 -4.30 -10.81 16.50
CA HIS A 370 -5.00 -9.79 15.73
C HIS A 370 -4.54 -9.77 14.26
N ALA A 371 -5.18 -8.94 13.43
CA ALA A 371 -4.87 -8.79 12.01
C ALA A 371 -3.44 -8.25 11.74
N ASP A 372 -2.82 -7.58 12.71
CA ASP A 372 -1.42 -7.13 12.66
C ASP A 372 -0.40 -8.24 13.02
N GLY A 373 -0.88 -9.43 13.39
CA GLY A 373 -0.03 -10.56 13.79
C GLY A 373 0.44 -10.53 15.25
N THR A 374 -0.06 -9.61 16.07
CA THR A 374 0.25 -9.51 17.51
C THR A 374 -0.82 -10.17 18.38
N GLY A 375 -0.48 -10.63 19.57
CA GLY A 375 -1.43 -11.18 20.54
C GLY A 375 -0.92 -11.17 21.98
N LEU A 376 -1.85 -11.28 22.94
CA LEU A 376 -1.54 -11.21 24.37
C LEU A 376 -1.48 -12.61 25.00
N ASP A 377 -0.68 -12.75 26.06
CA ASP A 377 -0.57 -13.99 26.85
C ASP A 377 -1.93 -14.55 27.30
N ALA A 378 -2.88 -13.68 27.68
CA ALA A 378 -4.21 -14.10 28.10
C ALA A 378 -4.98 -14.86 27.00
N ASP A 379 -4.88 -14.40 25.75
CA ASP A 379 -5.58 -14.97 24.61
C ASP A 379 -4.90 -16.27 24.14
N VAL A 380 -3.57 -16.30 24.16
CA VAL A 380 -2.78 -17.51 23.89
C VAL A 380 -3.03 -18.60 24.94
N VAL A 381 -3.04 -18.25 26.23
CA VAL A 381 -3.41 -19.16 27.34
C VAL A 381 -4.83 -19.72 27.13
N ALA A 382 -5.80 -18.86 26.83
CA ALA A 382 -7.17 -19.28 26.59
C ALA A 382 -7.29 -20.20 25.35
N GLY A 383 -6.54 -19.90 24.29
CA GLY A 383 -6.44 -20.72 23.08
C GLY A 383 -5.88 -22.12 23.33
N VAL A 384 -4.78 -22.24 24.09
CA VAL A 384 -4.18 -23.55 24.42
C VAL A 384 -5.13 -24.40 25.27
N LEU A 385 -5.79 -23.80 26.27
CA LEU A 385 -6.78 -24.49 27.10
C LEU A 385 -8.00 -24.94 26.27
N TRP A 386 -8.55 -24.06 25.42
CA TRP A 386 -9.68 -24.37 24.56
C TRP A 386 -9.36 -25.47 23.55
N ALA A 387 -8.19 -25.42 22.91
CA ALA A 387 -7.75 -26.45 21.98
C ALA A 387 -7.66 -27.83 22.66
N ALA A 388 -7.09 -27.88 23.87
CA ALA A 388 -7.01 -29.10 24.66
C ALA A 388 -8.38 -29.65 25.08
N ASP A 389 -9.32 -28.78 25.45
CA ASP A 389 -10.69 -29.18 25.85
C ASP A 389 -11.59 -29.55 24.67
N ASN A 390 -11.31 -29.05 23.47
CA ASN A 390 -12.00 -29.43 22.23
C ASN A 390 -11.30 -30.59 21.48
N GLY A 391 -10.34 -31.26 22.11
CA GLY A 391 -9.73 -32.49 21.59
C GLY A 391 -8.75 -32.30 20.43
N ALA A 392 -8.01 -31.20 20.43
CA ALA A 392 -6.85 -31.02 19.54
C ALA A 392 -5.78 -32.08 19.86
N HIS A 393 -5.35 -32.83 18.85
CA HIS A 393 -4.30 -33.85 18.99
C HIS A 393 -2.91 -33.22 18.85
N VAL A 394 -2.82 -32.16 18.06
CA VAL A 394 -1.64 -31.29 17.92
C VAL A 394 -2.06 -29.84 18.15
N ILE A 395 -1.24 -29.07 18.85
CA ILE A 395 -1.38 -27.63 19.04
C ILE A 395 -0.15 -26.99 18.38
N LEU A 396 -0.40 -26.28 17.28
CA LEU A 396 0.59 -25.48 16.55
C LEU A 396 0.49 -24.03 17.00
N MET A 397 1.61 -23.46 17.45
CA MET A 397 1.74 -22.05 17.82
C MET A 397 2.74 -21.39 16.87
N GLY A 398 2.22 -20.63 15.90
CA GLY A 398 2.99 -20.04 14.79
C GLY A 398 3.85 -18.83 15.16
N PHE A 399 3.90 -18.47 16.45
CA PHE A 399 4.41 -17.20 16.95
C PHE A 399 5.44 -17.41 18.07
N SER A 400 6.11 -16.33 18.48
CA SER A 400 7.07 -16.36 19.59
C SER A 400 7.05 -15.07 20.41
N SER A 401 7.61 -15.15 21.61
CA SER A 401 7.93 -14.03 22.50
C SER A 401 9.28 -14.29 23.19
N PRO A 402 10.10 -13.27 23.47
CA PRO A 402 11.27 -13.43 24.35
C PRO A 402 10.87 -13.69 25.82
N ASP A 403 9.66 -13.31 26.21
CA ASP A 403 9.19 -13.32 27.59
C ASP A 403 8.51 -14.64 28.00
N PHE A 404 8.82 -15.12 29.21
CA PHE A 404 8.24 -16.34 29.76
C PHE A 404 6.96 -16.06 30.56
N SER A 405 5.86 -16.74 30.20
CA SER A 405 4.66 -16.82 31.03
C SER A 405 4.55 -18.15 31.78
N ALA A 406 4.39 -18.06 33.10
CA ALA A 406 4.04 -19.20 33.93
C ALA A 406 2.61 -19.72 33.63
N ALA A 407 1.68 -18.82 33.28
CA ALA A 407 0.30 -19.20 32.97
C ALA A 407 0.23 -19.99 31.65
N LEU A 408 1.01 -19.60 30.64
CA LEU A 408 1.13 -20.37 29.41
C LEU A 408 1.88 -21.69 29.63
N GLN A 409 2.91 -21.73 30.49
CA GLN A 409 3.54 -23.01 30.85
C GLN A 409 2.56 -23.98 31.54
N ASP A 410 1.67 -23.48 32.40
CA ASP A 410 0.60 -24.30 33.02
C ASP A 410 -0.46 -24.74 32.00
N ALA A 411 -0.86 -23.88 31.06
CA ALA A 411 -1.76 -24.25 29.96
C ALA A 411 -1.16 -25.30 29.02
N VAL A 412 0.14 -25.17 28.69
CA VAL A 412 0.94 -26.17 27.96
C VAL A 412 0.97 -27.50 28.70
N ASN A 413 1.17 -27.49 30.03
CA ASN A 413 1.15 -28.68 30.86
C ASN A 413 -0.26 -29.33 30.92
N TYR A 414 -1.32 -28.53 30.97
CA TYR A 414 -2.69 -29.00 30.89
C TYR A 414 -2.97 -29.69 29.54
N ALA A 415 -2.62 -29.05 28.42
CA ALA A 415 -2.76 -29.62 27.09
C ALA A 415 -1.96 -30.92 26.91
N TRP A 416 -0.73 -30.97 27.40
CA TRP A 416 0.07 -32.19 27.42
C TRP A 416 -0.58 -33.30 28.26
N SER A 417 -1.21 -32.96 29.40
CA SER A 417 -1.97 -33.91 30.21
C SER A 417 -3.24 -34.45 29.53
N LYS A 418 -3.82 -33.70 28.59
CA LYS A 418 -4.93 -34.14 27.71
C LYS A 418 -4.47 -35.02 26.55
N GLY A 419 -3.16 -35.18 26.35
CA GLY A 419 -2.58 -36.02 25.30
C GLY A 419 -2.22 -35.26 24.01
N ALA A 420 -2.25 -33.92 24.01
CA ALA A 420 -1.84 -33.13 22.84
C ALA A 420 -0.31 -33.08 22.67
N VAL A 421 0.16 -33.05 21.42
CA VAL A 421 1.54 -32.65 21.07
C VAL A 421 1.58 -31.14 20.85
N LEU A 422 2.51 -30.43 21.49
CA LEU A 422 2.67 -28.99 21.31
C LEU A 422 3.91 -28.68 20.46
N VAL A 423 3.74 -27.85 19.43
CA VAL A 423 4.79 -27.46 18.46
C VAL A 423 4.78 -25.94 18.31
N ALA A 424 5.95 -25.31 18.31
CA ALA A 424 6.05 -23.85 18.26
C ALA A 424 7.26 -23.34 17.46
N ALA A 425 7.08 -22.17 16.85
CA ALA A 425 8.15 -21.40 16.20
C ALA A 425 9.17 -20.86 17.23
N THR A 426 10.48 -20.92 16.95
CA THR A 426 11.50 -20.30 17.82
C THR A 426 11.62 -18.78 17.66
N GLY A 427 11.03 -18.18 16.64
CA GLY A 427 11.13 -16.75 16.34
C GLY A 427 12.16 -16.40 15.27
N ASN A 428 12.15 -15.13 14.84
CA ASN A 428 12.72 -14.70 13.55
C ASN A 428 13.78 -13.57 13.69
N ASP A 429 14.54 -13.57 14.79
CA ASP A 429 15.49 -12.53 15.19
C ASP A 429 16.98 -12.88 14.92
N GLY A 430 17.27 -14.12 14.48
CA GLY A 430 18.62 -14.66 14.35
C GLY A 430 19.30 -14.98 15.69
N SER A 431 18.52 -15.17 16.75
CA SER A 431 18.98 -15.19 18.14
C SER A 431 19.26 -16.59 18.69
N ALA A 432 20.35 -16.70 19.46
CA ALA A 432 20.66 -17.87 20.29
C ALA A 432 20.04 -17.80 21.70
N ALA A 433 19.28 -16.75 22.03
CA ALA A 433 18.51 -16.67 23.27
C ALA A 433 17.28 -17.61 23.22
N PRO A 434 16.81 -18.12 24.38
CA PRO A 434 15.57 -18.87 24.43
C PRO A 434 14.35 -17.97 24.23
N THR A 435 13.29 -18.53 23.65
CA THR A 435 12.02 -17.86 23.33
C THR A 435 10.86 -18.80 23.63
N TYR A 436 9.66 -18.26 23.77
CA TYR A 436 8.49 -19.00 24.24
C TYR A 436 7.31 -18.80 23.27
N PRO A 437 6.43 -19.80 23.08
CA PRO A 437 6.35 -21.07 23.83
C PRO A 437 7.40 -22.15 23.45
N ALA A 438 8.22 -21.96 22.41
CA ALA A 438 9.21 -22.95 21.94
C ALA A 438 10.12 -23.56 23.02
N GLY A 439 10.61 -22.74 23.96
CA GLY A 439 11.50 -23.14 25.06
C GLY A 439 10.78 -23.68 26.31
N MET A 440 9.45 -23.79 26.29
CA MET A 440 8.68 -24.33 27.41
C MET A 440 8.81 -25.85 27.52
N ALA A 441 8.70 -26.36 28.74
CA ALA A 441 8.58 -27.79 28.98
C ALA A 441 7.37 -28.35 28.23
N ASN A 442 7.51 -29.56 27.66
CA ASN A 442 6.53 -30.26 26.81
C ASN A 442 6.28 -29.66 25.40
N VAL A 443 6.91 -28.54 25.02
CA VAL A 443 6.83 -27.98 23.66
C VAL A 443 7.98 -28.47 22.77
N ILE A 444 7.70 -28.71 21.49
CA ILE A 444 8.69 -28.92 20.44
C ILE A 444 8.94 -27.56 19.76
N GLY A 445 9.97 -26.84 20.20
CA GLY A 445 10.47 -25.65 19.48
C GLY A 445 11.16 -26.03 18.17
N VAL A 446 10.86 -25.30 17.09
CA VAL A 446 11.34 -25.61 15.73
C VAL A 446 12.09 -24.44 15.10
N ALA A 447 13.34 -24.68 14.71
CA ALA A 447 14.15 -23.76 13.90
C ALA A 447 13.89 -23.94 12.39
N ALA A 448 14.21 -22.92 11.60
CA ALA A 448 14.05 -22.91 10.14
C ALA A 448 15.36 -23.21 9.41
N THR A 449 15.32 -24.12 8.43
CA THR A 449 16.40 -24.36 7.46
C THR A 449 16.05 -23.92 6.05
N ASP A 450 17.08 -23.61 5.25
CA ASP A 450 16.98 -23.41 3.81
C ASP A 450 17.05 -24.74 3.02
N GLN A 451 17.09 -24.62 1.68
CA GLN A 451 17.23 -25.73 0.74
C GLN A 451 18.51 -26.57 0.97
N ASN A 452 19.53 -25.99 1.58
CA ASN A 452 20.88 -26.55 1.75
C ASN A 452 21.11 -27.16 3.15
N ASP A 453 20.09 -27.19 4.01
CA ASP A 453 20.20 -27.47 5.46
C ASP A 453 21.01 -26.44 6.26
N ALA A 454 21.25 -25.24 5.71
CA ALA A 454 21.73 -24.12 6.50
C ALA A 454 20.58 -23.58 7.36
N ILE A 455 20.89 -23.19 8.61
CA ILE A 455 19.93 -22.46 9.45
C ILE A 455 19.66 -21.11 8.79
N GLY A 456 18.37 -20.79 8.58
CA GLY A 456 17.97 -19.54 7.93
C GLY A 456 18.47 -18.33 8.71
N ALA A 457 18.92 -17.27 8.04
CA ALA A 457 19.64 -16.15 8.66
C ALA A 457 18.86 -15.40 9.78
N LYS A 458 17.52 -15.52 9.79
CA LYS A 458 16.63 -15.01 10.85
C LYS A 458 16.20 -16.06 11.87
N SER A 459 16.46 -17.35 11.68
CA SER A 459 15.97 -18.38 12.59
C SER A 459 16.61 -18.26 13.98
N ASN A 460 15.79 -18.12 15.01
CA ASN A 460 16.25 -18.31 16.37
C ASN A 460 16.59 -19.79 16.62
N THR A 461 17.58 -20.05 17.46
CA THR A 461 18.08 -21.41 17.75
C THR A 461 18.08 -21.77 19.24
N GLY A 462 18.01 -20.78 20.15
CA GLY A 462 18.12 -20.98 21.60
C GLY A 462 17.02 -21.82 22.26
N SER A 463 15.95 -22.16 21.52
CA SER A 463 14.87 -23.05 21.96
C SER A 463 14.53 -24.14 20.93
N ALA A 464 15.42 -24.41 19.99
CA ALA A 464 15.21 -25.42 18.96
C ALA A 464 15.42 -26.85 19.51
N ALA A 465 14.36 -27.66 19.46
CA ALA A 465 14.41 -29.09 19.72
C ALA A 465 14.68 -29.90 18.43
N VAL A 466 14.22 -29.37 17.30
CA VAL A 466 14.42 -29.84 15.92
C VAL A 466 14.47 -28.62 15.00
N ALA A 467 14.78 -28.85 13.73
CA ALA A 467 14.50 -27.88 12.67
C ALA A 467 13.61 -28.49 11.58
N ALA A 468 13.03 -27.65 10.74
CA ALA A 468 12.37 -28.04 9.50
C ALA A 468 12.62 -26.96 8.44
N PRO A 469 12.40 -27.25 7.15
CA PRO A 469 12.31 -26.22 6.10
C PRO A 469 11.50 -25.00 6.55
N GLY A 470 12.05 -23.81 6.34
CA GLY A 470 11.42 -22.55 6.73
C GLY A 470 11.86 -21.34 5.92
N VAL A 471 12.41 -21.54 4.72
CA VAL A 471 12.83 -20.45 3.81
C VAL A 471 12.19 -20.67 2.44
N ALA A 472 11.33 -19.73 2.02
CA ALA A 472 10.52 -19.83 0.81
C ALA A 472 9.72 -21.14 0.74
N ILE A 473 8.83 -21.33 1.72
CA ILE A 473 7.91 -22.47 1.82
C ILE A 473 6.57 -22.08 1.19
N THR A 474 6.22 -22.70 0.06
CA THR A 474 4.98 -22.42 -0.67
C THR A 474 3.76 -22.85 0.13
N ALA A 475 2.86 -21.90 0.40
CA ALA A 475 1.71 -22.03 1.29
C ALA A 475 0.43 -21.48 0.65
N THR A 476 -0.72 -21.90 1.19
CA THR A 476 -2.05 -21.33 0.91
C THR A 476 -2.17 -19.90 1.43
N GLN A 477 -2.96 -19.06 0.77
CA GLN A 477 -3.15 -17.65 1.12
C GLN A 477 -4.61 -17.23 0.93
N PRO A 478 -5.14 -16.29 1.73
CA PRO A 478 -6.55 -15.88 1.69
C PRO A 478 -7.07 -15.58 0.27
N GLY A 479 -8.35 -15.90 0.04
CA GLY A 479 -9.00 -15.73 -1.26
C GLY A 479 -8.64 -16.81 -2.29
N GLY A 480 -8.05 -17.93 -1.86
CA GLY A 480 -7.73 -19.06 -2.73
C GLY A 480 -6.41 -18.93 -3.51
N THR A 481 -5.46 -18.15 -2.99
CA THR A 481 -4.18 -17.85 -3.64
C THR A 481 -3.02 -18.58 -2.96
N TYR A 482 -1.79 -18.45 -3.47
CA TYR A 482 -0.61 -19.14 -2.95
C TYR A 482 0.62 -18.23 -2.98
N ALA A 483 1.44 -18.29 -1.94
CA ALA A 483 2.70 -17.53 -1.85
C ALA A 483 3.73 -18.31 -1.01
N ALA A 484 5.02 -18.01 -1.20
CA ALA A 484 6.09 -18.58 -0.41
C ALA A 484 6.35 -17.72 0.84
N ILE A 485 6.39 -18.35 2.03
CA ILE A 485 6.70 -17.68 3.30
C ILE A 485 8.01 -18.19 3.92
N THR A 486 8.62 -17.38 4.79
CA THR A 486 9.95 -17.57 5.39
C THR A 486 9.93 -17.22 6.87
N GLY A 487 10.26 -18.19 7.70
CA GLY A 487 10.35 -18.04 9.15
C GLY A 487 10.38 -19.40 9.86
N THR A 488 10.42 -19.35 11.18
CA THR A 488 10.30 -20.54 12.04
C THR A 488 8.85 -21.03 12.17
N SER A 489 7.87 -20.24 11.73
CA SER A 489 6.46 -20.57 11.70
C SER A 489 6.06 -21.63 10.64
N PRO A 490 6.46 -21.55 9.35
CA PRO A 490 6.25 -22.65 8.41
C PRO A 490 6.98 -23.93 8.84
N ALA A 491 8.19 -23.81 9.43
CA ALA A 491 8.94 -24.95 9.96
C ALA A 491 8.19 -25.65 11.12
N ALA A 492 7.57 -24.87 12.01
CA ALA A 492 6.68 -25.39 13.05
C ALA A 492 5.43 -26.07 12.45
N ALA A 493 4.84 -25.51 11.39
CA ALA A 493 3.69 -26.10 10.70
C ALA A 493 4.02 -27.47 10.05
N GLU A 494 5.18 -27.62 9.39
CA GLU A 494 5.62 -28.93 8.87
C GLU A 494 5.80 -29.95 10.01
N THR A 495 6.37 -29.52 11.13
CA THR A 495 6.57 -30.37 12.31
C THR A 495 5.23 -30.74 12.98
N ALA A 496 4.23 -29.85 12.96
CA ALA A 496 2.88 -30.14 13.42
C ALA A 496 2.13 -31.12 12.51
N GLY A 497 2.30 -31.04 11.19
CA GLY A 497 1.80 -32.03 10.25
C GLY A 497 2.40 -33.42 10.49
N LEU A 498 3.71 -33.49 10.77
CA LEU A 498 4.38 -34.74 11.18
C LEU A 498 3.84 -35.25 12.53
N ALA A 499 3.61 -34.38 13.52
CA ALA A 499 2.99 -34.76 14.78
C ALA A 499 1.58 -35.36 14.58
N ALA A 500 0.79 -34.82 13.65
CA ALA A 500 -0.54 -35.35 13.33
C ALA A 500 -0.46 -36.75 12.73
N LEU A 501 0.44 -36.99 11.76
CA LEU A 501 0.69 -38.34 11.22
C LEU A 501 1.08 -39.35 12.30
N LEU A 502 1.93 -38.95 13.25
CA LEU A 502 2.40 -39.81 14.34
C LEU A 502 1.30 -40.16 15.35
N VAL A 503 0.45 -39.19 15.71
CA VAL A 503 -0.70 -39.45 16.60
C VAL A 503 -1.79 -40.24 15.87
N ALA A 504 -2.02 -39.96 14.58
CA ALA A 504 -2.90 -40.76 13.72
C ALA A 504 -2.38 -42.19 13.47
N SER A 505 -1.07 -42.43 13.62
CA SER A 505 -0.47 -43.78 13.70
C SER A 505 -0.59 -44.43 15.09
N GLY A 506 -1.38 -43.86 16.01
CA GLY A 506 -1.65 -44.40 17.34
C GLY A 506 -0.56 -44.14 18.39
N LYS A 507 0.39 -43.22 18.16
CA LYS A 507 1.39 -42.84 19.18
C LYS A 507 0.80 -41.84 20.18
N SER A 508 1.13 -41.98 21.47
CA SER A 508 0.89 -40.93 22.47
C SER A 508 1.71 -39.67 22.15
N ASN A 509 1.36 -38.52 22.72
CA ASN A 509 2.16 -37.30 22.59
C ASN A 509 3.62 -37.46 23.03
N SER A 510 3.86 -38.19 24.13
CA SER A 510 5.20 -38.55 24.60
C SER A 510 5.99 -39.37 23.57
N ALA A 511 5.36 -40.35 22.92
CA ALA A 511 5.98 -41.18 21.89
C ALA A 511 6.15 -40.43 20.55
N ALA A 512 5.22 -39.56 20.18
CA ALA A 512 5.31 -38.70 19.01
C ALA A 512 6.44 -37.66 19.16
N SER A 513 6.52 -36.96 20.31
CA SER A 513 7.60 -36.01 20.58
C SER A 513 8.97 -36.69 20.65
N THR A 514 9.03 -37.91 21.21
CA THR A 514 10.24 -38.77 21.20
C THR A 514 10.70 -39.07 19.78
N GLN A 515 9.77 -39.45 18.89
CA GLN A 515 10.08 -39.74 17.49
C GLN A 515 10.53 -38.49 16.72
N ILE A 516 9.83 -37.36 16.86
CA ILE A 516 10.20 -36.10 16.19
C ILE A 516 11.62 -35.68 16.57
N ARG A 517 11.97 -35.72 17.86
CA ARG A 517 13.29 -35.31 18.38
C ARG A 517 14.43 -36.29 18.07
N GLY A 518 14.13 -37.57 17.85
CA GLY A 518 15.15 -38.62 17.66
C GLY A 518 15.31 -39.15 16.24
N ALA A 519 14.31 -38.99 15.36
CA ALA A 519 14.31 -39.54 14.01
C ALA A 519 14.81 -38.56 12.93
N THR A 520 15.56 -37.54 13.32
CA THR A 520 15.99 -36.43 12.44
C THR A 520 17.11 -36.81 11.46
N ASP A 521 17.31 -35.96 10.45
CA ASP A 521 18.57 -35.87 9.71
C ASP A 521 19.51 -34.84 10.38
N PRO A 522 20.81 -35.13 10.56
CA PRO A 522 21.72 -34.22 11.25
C PRO A 522 21.99 -32.95 10.45
N ILE A 523 22.04 -31.80 11.13
CA ILE A 523 22.44 -30.51 10.56
C ILE A 523 23.87 -30.19 11.02
N ALA A 524 24.71 -29.70 10.10
CA ALA A 524 26.10 -29.38 10.41
C ALA A 524 26.21 -28.27 11.47
N GLY A 525 26.94 -28.54 12.56
CA GLY A 525 27.19 -27.57 13.63
C GLY A 525 26.02 -27.34 14.61
N GLN A 526 24.92 -28.10 14.52
CA GLN A 526 23.77 -27.98 15.43
C GLN A 526 23.65 -29.19 16.36
N ALA A 527 23.07 -28.97 17.55
CA ALA A 527 22.76 -30.04 18.51
C ALA A 527 21.44 -30.78 18.21
N PHE A 528 20.66 -30.26 17.26
CA PHE A 528 19.39 -30.79 16.77
C PHE A 528 19.48 -31.05 15.26
N GLY A 529 18.58 -31.88 14.73
CA GLY A 529 18.50 -32.18 13.30
C GLY A 529 17.22 -31.70 12.63
N ARG A 530 17.17 -31.80 11.30
CA ARG A 530 15.96 -31.57 10.48
C ARG A 530 14.98 -32.73 10.67
N VAL A 531 13.69 -32.44 10.78
CA VAL A 531 12.64 -33.49 10.79
C VAL A 531 12.70 -34.35 9.52
N ASN A 532 12.43 -35.66 9.69
CA ASN A 532 12.32 -36.61 8.60
C ASN A 532 11.06 -37.47 8.80
N VAL A 533 10.06 -37.25 7.94
CA VAL A 533 8.72 -37.84 8.03
C VAL A 533 8.79 -39.36 7.93
N ASN A 534 9.55 -39.87 6.95
CA ASN A 534 9.69 -41.30 6.72
C ASN A 534 10.39 -42.00 7.90
N LYS A 535 11.49 -41.45 8.42
CA LYS A 535 12.20 -42.01 9.58
C LYS A 535 11.31 -42.06 10.83
N ALA A 536 10.62 -40.95 11.16
CA ALA A 536 9.78 -40.86 12.36
C ALA A 536 8.58 -41.82 12.34
N LEU A 537 8.07 -42.15 11.15
CA LEU A 537 6.98 -43.12 10.98
C LEU A 537 7.46 -44.58 10.93
N THR A 538 8.61 -44.86 10.30
CA THR A 538 9.09 -46.24 10.03
C THR A 538 10.08 -46.79 11.06
N THR A 539 10.72 -45.95 11.88
CA THR A 539 11.75 -46.38 12.85
C THR A 539 11.29 -46.26 14.30
N VAL A 540 12.09 -46.80 15.23
CA VAL A 540 11.91 -46.59 16.69
C VAL A 540 13.08 -45.73 17.18
N ALA A 541 12.88 -44.42 17.21
CA ALA A 541 13.89 -43.51 17.73
C ALA A 541 13.86 -43.46 19.27
N THR A 542 15.04 -43.43 19.87
CA THR A 542 15.26 -42.97 21.24
C THR A 542 15.48 -41.46 21.23
N ALA A 543 14.74 -40.70 22.04
CA ALA A 543 14.97 -39.26 22.16
C ALA A 543 16.39 -38.96 22.67
N PRO A 544 17.07 -37.92 22.15
CA PRO A 544 18.12 -37.25 22.89
C PRO A 544 17.58 -36.83 24.26
N VAL A 545 18.41 -36.92 25.31
CA VAL A 545 18.05 -36.38 26.62
C VAL A 545 17.71 -34.90 26.45
N PRO A 546 16.55 -34.42 26.92
CA PRO A 546 16.21 -33.00 26.81
C PRO A 546 17.33 -32.14 27.39
N GLY A 547 17.81 -31.17 26.61
CA GLY A 547 18.66 -30.10 27.13
C GLY A 547 17.97 -29.44 28.32
N ALA A 548 18.73 -29.05 29.34
CA ALA A 548 18.16 -28.50 30.56
C ALA A 548 17.25 -27.30 30.23
N THR A 549 15.96 -27.41 30.55
CA THR A 549 14.99 -26.33 30.36
C THR A 549 15.55 -25.06 31.03
N PRO A 550 15.71 -23.94 30.30
CA PRO A 550 16.30 -22.74 30.87
C PRO A 550 15.43 -22.26 32.03
N THR A 551 16.01 -22.12 33.23
CA THR A 551 15.27 -21.65 34.41
C THR A 551 14.77 -20.23 34.14
N PRO A 552 13.44 -20.01 34.02
CA PRO A 552 12.93 -18.72 33.60
C PRO A 552 13.10 -17.69 34.71
N THR A 553 13.54 -16.49 34.34
CA THR A 553 13.44 -15.32 35.21
C THR A 553 12.14 -14.60 34.88
N PRO A 554 11.21 -14.38 35.84
CA PRO A 554 9.96 -13.70 35.55
C PRO A 554 10.20 -12.27 35.03
N PRO A 555 9.64 -11.88 33.86
CA PRO A 555 9.79 -10.54 33.31
C PRO A 555 9.00 -9.49 34.11
N PRO A 556 9.36 -8.20 34.02
CA PRO A 556 8.65 -7.10 34.69
C PRO A 556 7.33 -6.71 33.99
N THR A 557 7.07 -7.24 32.80
CA THR A 557 5.92 -6.96 31.92
C THR A 557 5.27 -8.26 31.46
N PRO A 558 3.96 -8.27 31.16
CA PRO A 558 3.32 -9.41 30.49
C PRO A 558 3.94 -9.66 29.10
N PRO A 559 4.02 -10.92 28.62
CA PRO A 559 4.48 -11.20 27.27
C PRO A 559 3.52 -10.67 26.21
N THR A 560 4.09 -10.07 25.17
CA THR A 560 3.42 -9.93 23.86
C THR A 560 3.95 -11.01 22.93
N TYR A 561 3.06 -11.68 22.21
CA TYR A 561 3.38 -12.67 21.18
C TYR A 561 3.27 -12.03 19.80
N VAL A 562 4.22 -12.37 18.91
CA VAL A 562 4.27 -11.84 17.55
C VAL A 562 4.60 -12.95 16.54
N VAL A 563 3.98 -12.88 15.35
CA VAL A 563 4.55 -13.47 14.13
C VAL A 563 5.59 -12.51 13.55
N GLY A 564 6.27 -12.90 12.46
CA GLY A 564 7.10 -11.95 11.72
C GLY A 564 6.20 -10.96 10.96
N ALA A 565 6.09 -9.74 11.48
CA ALA A 565 5.16 -8.72 10.98
C ALA A 565 5.37 -8.38 9.48
N ALA A 566 4.28 -8.00 8.82
CA ALA A 566 4.31 -7.40 7.50
C ALA A 566 5.10 -6.08 7.53
N PRO A 567 5.90 -5.75 6.48
CA PRO A 567 6.42 -4.41 6.32
C PRO A 567 5.28 -3.40 6.22
N THR A 568 5.29 -2.37 7.06
CA THR A 568 4.30 -1.28 7.04
C THR A 568 4.91 0.00 6.50
N VAL A 569 4.10 0.86 5.88
CA VAL A 569 4.55 2.21 5.49
C VAL A 569 4.77 3.05 6.74
N GLN A 570 6.03 3.46 6.95
CA GLN A 570 6.43 4.30 8.08
C GLN A 570 6.47 5.80 7.72
N ASN A 571 6.72 6.15 6.46
CA ASN A 571 6.83 7.56 6.05
C ASN A 571 6.64 7.78 4.55
N VAL A 572 5.89 8.83 4.19
CA VAL A 572 5.83 9.39 2.82
C VAL A 572 6.49 10.76 2.80
N SER A 573 7.38 11.02 1.84
CA SER A 573 8.09 12.31 1.72
C SER A 573 8.52 12.58 0.27
N SER A 574 9.38 13.56 0.04
CA SER A 574 9.97 13.83 -1.26
C SER A 574 11.39 14.38 -1.17
N GLY A 575 12.25 13.89 -2.08
CA GLY A 575 13.61 14.40 -2.28
C GLY A 575 13.71 15.75 -3.01
N ALA A 576 12.57 16.35 -3.39
CA ALA A 576 12.51 17.74 -3.83
C ALA A 576 12.85 18.71 -2.67
N ALA A 577 13.06 19.99 -2.98
CA ALA A 577 13.06 21.05 -1.97
C ALA A 577 11.61 21.33 -1.49
N ASP A 578 11.46 22.23 -0.52
CA ASP A 578 10.19 22.92 -0.29
C ASP A 578 10.12 24.13 -1.24
N GLY A 579 8.95 24.42 -1.82
CA GLY A 579 8.81 25.48 -2.82
C GLY A 579 7.68 25.26 -3.83
N ARG A 580 7.65 26.11 -4.87
CA ARG A 580 6.70 26.02 -6.00
C ARG A 580 7.29 25.22 -7.16
N TYR A 581 6.46 24.39 -7.77
CA TYR A 581 6.81 23.50 -8.87
C TYR A 581 5.84 23.66 -10.05
N GLY A 582 6.37 24.13 -11.18
CA GLY A 582 5.64 24.39 -12.41
C GLY A 582 5.67 23.23 -13.43
N ILE A 583 4.98 23.42 -14.56
CA ILE A 583 4.77 22.40 -15.60
C ILE A 583 6.11 21.77 -16.06
N GLY A 584 6.16 20.44 -16.13
CA GLY A 584 7.30 19.67 -16.61
C GLY A 584 8.42 19.44 -15.60
N GLN A 585 8.34 20.05 -14.40
CA GLN A 585 9.27 19.76 -13.31
C GLN A 585 8.95 18.40 -12.68
N VAL A 586 9.97 17.74 -12.11
CA VAL A 586 9.87 16.39 -11.54
C VAL A 586 10.07 16.41 -10.03
N ILE A 587 9.08 15.89 -9.31
CA ILE A 587 9.03 15.79 -7.85
C ILE A 587 9.13 14.30 -7.49
N PRO A 588 10.29 13.81 -6.98
CA PRO A 588 10.43 12.42 -6.59
C PRO A 588 9.75 12.18 -5.24
N ILE A 589 8.57 11.54 -5.25
CA ILE A 589 7.85 11.13 -4.05
C ILE A 589 8.42 9.81 -3.56
N THR A 590 8.67 9.68 -2.25
CA THR A 590 9.25 8.48 -1.63
C THR A 590 8.32 7.90 -0.58
N VAL A 591 8.07 6.59 -0.65
CA VAL A 591 7.32 5.82 0.35
C VAL A 591 8.29 4.83 0.99
N THR A 592 8.46 4.91 2.31
CA THR A 592 9.44 4.10 3.05
C THR A 592 8.75 3.17 4.04
N PHE A 593 9.13 1.89 3.97
CA PHE A 593 8.68 0.82 4.84
C PHE A 593 9.66 0.57 6.00
N ASP A 594 9.21 -0.02 7.10
CA ASP A 594 10.10 -0.53 8.16
C ASP A 594 10.83 -1.82 7.75
N GLY A 595 10.13 -2.74 7.08
CA GLY A 595 10.67 -3.94 6.47
C GLY A 595 11.25 -3.67 5.08
N ALA A 596 12.01 -4.63 4.56
CA ALA A 596 12.41 -4.65 3.15
C ALA A 596 11.27 -5.29 2.34
N VAL A 597 10.95 -4.75 1.16
CA VAL A 597 9.89 -5.24 0.29
C VAL A 597 10.42 -5.61 -1.10
N THR A 598 9.78 -6.58 -1.76
CA THR A 598 9.94 -6.85 -3.19
C THR A 598 8.75 -6.29 -3.95
N VAL A 599 9.01 -5.74 -5.14
CA VAL A 599 7.99 -5.07 -5.97
C VAL A 599 7.94 -5.73 -7.35
N THR A 600 6.73 -6.04 -7.83
CA THR A 600 6.49 -6.50 -9.21
C THR A 600 5.42 -5.65 -9.88
N GLY A 601 5.39 -5.64 -11.21
CA GLY A 601 4.50 -4.77 -11.99
C GLY A 601 4.82 -3.29 -11.82
N THR A 602 3.81 -2.44 -11.93
CA THR A 602 3.93 -0.98 -11.76
C THR A 602 2.86 -0.43 -10.80
N PRO A 603 3.04 -0.60 -9.47
CA PRO A 603 2.21 0.06 -8.47
C PRO A 603 2.13 1.58 -8.70
N GLN A 604 1.09 2.20 -8.16
CA GLN A 604 0.80 3.61 -8.36
C GLN A 604 0.51 4.30 -7.04
N ILE A 605 0.83 5.60 -6.96
CA ILE A 605 0.32 6.49 -5.91
C ILE A 605 -0.48 7.62 -6.57
N THR A 606 -1.66 7.92 -6.04
CA THR A 606 -2.49 9.04 -6.51
C THR A 606 -2.31 10.26 -5.61
N LEU A 607 -1.83 11.37 -6.18
CA LEU A 607 -1.60 12.64 -5.49
C LEU A 607 -2.77 13.61 -5.70
N GLU A 608 -3.17 14.31 -4.65
CA GLU A 608 -4.16 15.40 -4.69
C GLU A 608 -3.58 16.57 -5.48
N THR A 609 -4.05 16.75 -6.72
CA THR A 609 -3.59 17.86 -7.58
C THR A 609 -4.74 18.70 -8.15
N GLY A 610 -5.84 18.77 -7.40
CA GLY A 610 -6.91 19.74 -7.59
C GLY A 610 -8.12 19.15 -8.32
N ALA A 611 -8.41 19.65 -9.53
CA ALA A 611 -9.53 19.15 -10.34
C ALA A 611 -9.18 17.88 -11.15
N ILE A 612 -7.90 17.53 -11.23
CA ILE A 612 -7.36 16.35 -11.91
C ILE A 612 -6.19 15.83 -11.07
N ASP A 613 -6.31 14.62 -10.53
CA ASP A 613 -5.29 14.03 -9.66
C ASP A 613 -4.17 13.34 -10.44
N ALA A 614 -2.96 13.39 -9.89
CA ALA A 614 -1.78 12.79 -10.51
C ALA A 614 -1.65 11.33 -10.09
N VAL A 615 -1.97 10.40 -11.01
CA VAL A 615 -1.65 8.98 -10.84
C VAL A 615 -0.20 8.74 -11.28
N VAL A 616 0.69 8.48 -10.32
CA VAL A 616 2.14 8.39 -10.53
C VAL A 616 2.61 6.95 -10.43
N ASN A 617 3.36 6.48 -11.43
CA ASN A 617 3.87 5.11 -11.47
C ASN A 617 5.13 4.92 -10.60
N PHE A 618 5.21 3.77 -9.94
CA PHE A 618 6.43 3.27 -9.29
C PHE A 618 7.60 3.29 -10.28
N THR A 619 8.71 3.90 -9.86
CA THR A 619 9.88 4.17 -10.70
C THR A 619 11.11 3.37 -10.26
N SER A 620 11.37 3.26 -8.96
CA SER A 620 12.53 2.53 -8.43
C SER A 620 12.38 2.13 -6.96
N LEU A 621 13.10 1.08 -6.57
CA LEU A 621 13.21 0.56 -5.21
C LEU A 621 14.64 0.76 -4.69
N SER A 622 14.79 1.27 -3.47
CA SER A 622 16.09 1.68 -2.90
C SER A 622 16.13 1.50 -1.38
N GLY A 623 17.21 1.98 -0.73
CA GLY A 623 17.32 1.99 0.75
C GLY A 623 17.27 0.59 1.38
N ASN A 624 18.10 -0.35 0.91
CA ASN A 624 18.04 -1.77 1.27
C ASN A 624 16.65 -2.39 1.04
N GLN A 625 16.04 -2.05 -0.10
CA GLN A 625 14.69 -2.46 -0.52
C GLN A 625 13.56 -1.94 0.37
N LYS A 626 13.73 -0.83 1.10
CA LYS A 626 12.69 -0.24 1.95
C LYS A 626 11.96 0.96 1.34
N THR A 627 12.57 1.67 0.39
CA THR A 627 12.04 2.93 -0.13
C THR A 627 11.67 2.82 -1.60
N LEU A 628 10.36 2.90 -1.88
CA LEU A 628 9.80 3.05 -3.23
C LEU A 628 9.88 4.52 -3.63
N THR A 629 10.19 4.78 -4.90
CA THR A 629 10.22 6.12 -5.49
C THR A 629 9.21 6.22 -6.64
N PHE A 630 8.45 7.31 -6.67
CA PHE A 630 7.45 7.64 -7.68
C PHE A 630 7.79 9.03 -8.23
N ASN A 631 8.30 9.09 -9.46
CA ASN A 631 8.69 10.36 -10.08
C ASN A 631 7.45 11.07 -10.66
N TYR A 632 6.88 12.00 -9.90
CA TYR A 632 5.76 12.83 -10.35
C TYR A 632 6.28 13.94 -11.27
N THR A 633 5.85 13.94 -12.54
CA THR A 633 6.06 15.08 -13.45
C THR A 633 4.81 15.95 -13.46
N VAL A 634 4.95 17.24 -13.12
CA VAL A 634 3.84 18.19 -13.08
C VAL A 634 3.24 18.41 -14.48
N ALA A 635 1.94 18.18 -14.64
CA ALA A 635 1.20 18.36 -15.88
C ALA A 635 0.27 19.58 -15.83
N ALA A 636 -0.05 20.17 -17.00
CA ALA A 636 -0.89 21.36 -17.08
C ALA A 636 -2.29 21.17 -16.45
N GLY A 637 -2.73 22.12 -15.62
CA GLY A 637 -4.01 22.09 -14.92
C GLY A 637 -3.95 21.46 -13.53
N GLN A 638 -2.87 20.76 -13.18
CA GLN A 638 -2.61 20.26 -11.84
C GLN A 638 -2.16 21.41 -10.93
N ASN A 639 -2.85 21.60 -9.81
CA ASN A 639 -2.55 22.66 -8.86
C ASN A 639 -2.83 22.18 -7.43
N SER A 640 -1.91 22.40 -6.50
CA SER A 640 -2.12 22.16 -5.07
C SER A 640 -1.36 23.17 -4.22
N SER A 641 -2.02 23.70 -3.20
CA SER A 641 -1.40 24.59 -2.21
C SER A 641 -0.49 23.88 -1.21
N ASP A 642 -0.64 22.56 -1.07
CA ASP A 642 0.23 21.67 -0.29
C ASP A 642 0.04 20.24 -0.82
N LEU A 643 1.08 19.65 -1.41
CA LEU A 643 0.98 18.39 -2.14
C LEU A 643 0.94 17.20 -1.18
N ASP A 644 -0.19 16.51 -1.10
CA ASP A 644 -0.35 15.22 -0.41
C ASP A 644 -1.04 14.19 -1.31
N TYR A 645 -1.40 13.03 -0.78
CA TYR A 645 -2.09 11.95 -1.50
C TYR A 645 -3.57 11.81 -1.11
N VAL A 646 -4.39 11.22 -1.99
CA VAL A 646 -5.87 11.29 -1.91
C VAL A 646 -6.50 10.60 -0.69
N SER A 647 -5.83 9.61 -0.10
CA SER A 647 -6.31 8.89 1.08
C SER A 647 -5.22 8.00 1.69
N THR A 648 -5.50 7.43 2.86
CA THR A 648 -4.72 6.32 3.46
C THR A 648 -4.57 5.10 2.53
N THR A 649 -5.37 4.99 1.46
CA THR A 649 -5.34 3.90 0.47
C THR A 649 -4.89 4.37 -0.91
N ALA A 650 -4.20 5.52 -1.01
CA ALA A 650 -3.75 6.09 -2.29
C ALA A 650 -2.62 5.29 -2.97
N LEU A 651 -1.91 4.43 -2.23
CA LEU A 651 -0.93 3.49 -2.77
C LEU A 651 -1.63 2.21 -3.25
N ALA A 652 -1.73 2.05 -4.57
CA ALA A 652 -2.44 0.96 -5.22
C ALA A 652 -1.51 0.03 -6.01
N LEU A 653 -1.79 -1.29 -5.98
CA LEU A 653 -0.93 -2.29 -6.64
C LEU A 653 -0.94 -2.24 -8.17
N ASN A 654 -2.03 -1.76 -8.81
CA ASN A 654 -2.15 -1.63 -10.26
C ASN A 654 -1.71 -2.91 -11.04
N GLY A 655 -2.21 -4.08 -10.60
CA GLY A 655 -1.86 -5.38 -11.19
C GLY A 655 -0.46 -5.91 -10.86
N GLY A 656 0.36 -5.14 -10.14
CA GLY A 656 1.62 -5.57 -9.54
C GLY A 656 1.46 -6.15 -8.14
N THR A 657 2.58 -6.28 -7.42
CA THR A 657 2.62 -6.71 -6.00
C THR A 657 3.66 -5.91 -5.22
N ILE A 658 3.44 -5.75 -3.91
CA ILE A 658 4.44 -5.26 -2.95
C ILE A 658 4.44 -6.26 -1.78
N LYS A 659 5.53 -6.99 -1.59
CA LYS A 659 5.61 -8.17 -0.70
C LYS A 659 6.79 -8.10 0.26
N ASP A 660 6.75 -8.77 1.41
CA ASP A 660 7.91 -8.82 2.31
C ASP A 660 9.11 -9.51 1.63
N ALA A 661 10.24 -8.81 1.58
CA ALA A 661 11.52 -9.38 1.13
C ALA A 661 12.17 -10.28 2.19
N GLY A 662 11.76 -10.14 3.46
CA GLY A 662 12.03 -11.12 4.52
C GLY A 662 11.20 -12.40 4.40
N GLY A 663 10.11 -12.37 3.62
CA GLY A 663 9.15 -13.46 3.42
C GLY A 663 8.33 -13.87 4.65
N SER A 664 8.43 -13.18 5.79
CA SER A 664 7.66 -13.55 6.99
C SER A 664 6.16 -13.25 6.87
N HIS A 665 5.79 -12.40 5.91
CA HIS A 665 4.41 -12.12 5.52
C HIS A 665 4.27 -12.21 3.98
N PRO A 666 3.12 -12.65 3.42
CA PRO A 666 2.95 -12.78 1.96
C PRO A 666 2.98 -11.47 1.19
N ASP A 667 2.51 -10.37 1.80
CA ASP A 667 2.33 -9.04 1.22
C ASP A 667 2.76 -7.94 2.22
N ALA A 668 2.91 -6.69 1.79
CA ALA A 668 3.20 -5.55 2.67
C ALA A 668 1.92 -4.74 2.98
N ASP A 669 1.85 -4.09 4.15
CA ASP A 669 0.75 -3.16 4.46
C ASP A 669 0.99 -1.81 3.75
N LEU A 670 0.07 -1.46 2.87
CA LEU A 670 0.13 -0.27 2.02
C LEU A 670 -0.60 0.94 2.63
N THR A 671 -1.14 0.80 3.84
CA THR A 671 -1.86 1.85 4.55
C THR A 671 -0.94 3.03 4.81
N LEU A 672 -1.22 4.16 4.15
CA LEU A 672 -0.53 5.42 4.36
C LEU A 672 -1.08 6.14 5.60
N ALA A 673 -0.34 7.12 6.11
CA ALA A 673 -0.86 8.04 7.11
C ALA A 673 -2.10 8.80 6.58
N ALA A 674 -2.88 9.43 7.46
CA ALA A 674 -3.92 10.34 7.00
C ALA A 674 -3.27 11.59 6.34
N PRO A 675 -3.79 12.12 5.22
CA PRO A 675 -3.26 13.34 4.62
C PRO A 675 -3.24 14.50 5.63
N GLY A 676 -2.15 15.29 5.61
CA GLY A 676 -1.85 16.32 6.61
C GLY A 676 -1.53 15.84 8.04
N ALA A 677 -1.51 14.54 8.33
CA ALA A 677 -1.06 13.99 9.61
C ALA A 677 0.44 13.64 9.59
N ALA A 678 1.05 13.50 10.78
CA ALA A 678 2.45 13.11 10.89
C ALA A 678 2.78 11.89 10.01
N HIS A 679 3.89 11.96 9.29
CA HIS A 679 4.35 10.98 8.29
C HIS A 679 3.62 10.98 6.92
N SER A 680 2.63 11.87 6.70
CA SER A 680 2.10 12.18 5.36
C SER A 680 3.07 13.04 4.53
N LEU A 681 2.78 13.26 3.24
CA LEU A 681 3.66 14.06 2.39
C LEU A 681 3.58 15.54 2.78
N GLY A 682 2.39 16.13 2.90
CA GLY A 682 2.19 17.54 3.27
C GLY A 682 2.62 17.85 4.72
N SER A 683 2.47 16.88 5.65
CA SER A 683 3.03 17.04 7.00
C SER A 683 4.57 17.00 7.04
N ASN A 684 5.22 16.44 6.02
CA ASN A 684 6.68 16.31 5.95
C ASN A 684 7.37 17.34 5.05
N LYS A 685 6.68 17.86 4.03
CA LYS A 685 7.23 18.73 2.98
C LYS A 685 6.20 19.79 2.60
N ASN A 686 6.64 21.03 2.42
CA ASN A 686 5.82 22.16 1.96
C ASN A 686 6.03 22.34 0.44
N ILE A 687 5.32 21.52 -0.34
CA ILE A 687 5.43 21.48 -1.81
C ILE A 687 4.15 22.04 -2.43
N VAL A 688 4.29 23.16 -3.14
CA VAL A 688 3.21 23.81 -3.88
C VAL A 688 3.33 23.41 -5.36
N VAL A 689 2.26 22.85 -5.93
CA VAL A 689 2.17 22.59 -7.37
C VAL A 689 1.36 23.71 -8.00
N ASP A 690 1.93 24.38 -9.00
CA ASP A 690 1.36 25.61 -9.54
C ASP A 690 1.57 25.67 -11.05
N THR A 691 0.48 25.52 -11.80
CA THR A 691 0.48 25.49 -13.27
C THR A 691 -0.40 26.58 -13.88
N THR A 692 -0.75 27.58 -13.06
CA THR A 692 -1.55 28.74 -13.48
C THR A 692 -0.63 29.82 -14.04
N PRO A 693 -0.76 30.23 -15.31
CA PRO A 693 0.11 31.28 -15.84
C PRO A 693 -0.25 32.67 -15.28
N PRO A 694 0.72 33.53 -14.93
CA PRO A 694 0.44 34.91 -14.56
C PRO A 694 -0.18 35.67 -15.73
N THR A 695 -0.95 36.72 -15.46
CA THR A 695 -1.63 37.54 -16.49
C THR A 695 -1.54 39.04 -16.18
N VAL A 696 -1.63 39.90 -17.19
CA VAL A 696 -1.71 41.36 -16.98
C VAL A 696 -3.12 41.75 -16.58
N SER A 697 -3.28 42.30 -15.37
CA SER A 697 -4.58 42.78 -14.85
C SER A 697 -4.88 44.22 -15.27
N SER A 698 -3.87 45.10 -15.36
CA SER A 698 -4.05 46.45 -15.90
C SER A 698 -2.73 47.15 -16.26
N ILE A 699 -2.81 48.13 -17.18
CA ILE A 699 -1.75 49.13 -17.44
C ILE A 699 -2.37 50.53 -17.39
N ASN A 700 -2.32 51.16 -16.22
CA ASN A 700 -3.01 52.42 -15.91
C ASN A 700 -2.04 53.61 -15.90
N ARG A 701 -2.46 54.79 -16.38
CA ARG A 701 -1.64 56.01 -16.35
C ARG A 701 -1.42 56.51 -14.92
N VAL A 702 -0.21 57.03 -14.67
CA VAL A 702 0.12 57.79 -13.45
C VAL A 702 0.22 59.27 -13.82
N GLY A 703 -0.82 60.04 -13.48
CA GLY A 703 -0.92 61.47 -13.77
C GLY A 703 -2.12 61.85 -14.64
N SER A 704 -2.29 63.16 -14.87
CA SER A 704 -3.36 63.73 -15.68
C SER A 704 -3.10 63.61 -17.19
N THR A 705 -4.17 63.71 -17.98
CA THR A 705 -4.12 63.82 -19.44
C THR A 705 -5.22 64.80 -19.89
N PRO A 706 -4.97 65.76 -20.81
CA PRO A 706 -3.69 66.06 -21.46
C PRO A 706 -2.56 66.47 -20.51
N THR A 707 -1.32 66.46 -20.99
CA THR A 707 -0.14 66.85 -20.20
C THR A 707 1.01 67.38 -21.07
N ASN A 708 1.76 68.35 -20.54
CA ASN A 708 2.99 68.87 -21.14
C ASN A 708 4.27 68.43 -20.42
N ALA A 709 4.17 67.53 -19.43
CA ALA A 709 5.30 67.00 -18.67
C ALA A 709 6.39 66.39 -19.57
N ALA A 710 7.66 66.45 -19.17
CA ALA A 710 8.78 65.91 -19.95
C ALA A 710 8.83 64.37 -19.96
N SER A 711 8.23 63.73 -18.96
CA SER A 711 8.04 62.29 -18.84
C SER A 711 6.64 61.97 -18.30
N VAL A 712 6.18 60.75 -18.56
CA VAL A 712 4.94 60.17 -18.05
C VAL A 712 5.18 58.72 -17.64
N SER A 713 4.33 58.18 -16.76
CA SER A 713 4.48 56.83 -16.24
C SER A 713 3.16 56.05 -16.25
N TRP A 714 3.25 54.72 -16.19
CA TRP A 714 2.12 53.81 -16.05
C TRP A 714 2.40 52.81 -14.93
N THR A 715 1.38 52.50 -14.14
CA THR A 715 1.38 51.34 -13.24
C THR A 715 0.86 50.12 -14.00
N VAL A 716 1.73 49.13 -14.12
CA VAL A 716 1.44 47.78 -14.63
C VAL A 716 1.14 46.89 -13.42
N THR A 717 0.01 46.19 -13.46
CA THR A 717 -0.40 45.24 -12.41
C THR A 717 -0.63 43.88 -13.02
N PHE A 718 -0.01 42.85 -12.45
CA PHE A 718 -0.19 41.44 -12.81
C PHE A 718 -1.17 40.74 -11.85
N SER A 719 -1.67 39.56 -12.22
CA SER A 719 -2.55 38.74 -11.36
C SER A 719 -1.85 38.26 -10.08
N GLU A 720 -0.52 38.18 -10.10
CA GLU A 720 0.33 37.64 -9.03
C GLU A 720 1.76 38.18 -9.14
N SER A 721 2.67 37.66 -8.32
CA SER A 721 4.07 38.11 -8.31
C SER A 721 4.90 37.50 -9.43
N VAL A 722 5.45 38.35 -10.29
CA VAL A 722 6.29 37.97 -11.43
C VAL A 722 7.73 38.46 -11.27
N THR A 723 8.59 37.95 -12.14
CA THR A 723 9.99 38.34 -12.35
C THR A 723 10.25 38.48 -13.86
N GLY A 724 11.43 38.95 -14.26
CA GLY A 724 11.80 39.15 -15.67
C GLY A 724 11.41 40.51 -16.26
N VAL A 725 10.41 41.20 -15.69
CA VAL A 725 9.84 42.46 -16.21
C VAL A 725 10.89 43.56 -16.40
N ASP A 726 11.24 43.88 -17.64
CA ASP A 726 12.18 44.94 -18.03
C ASP A 726 11.66 45.82 -19.20
N THR A 727 12.49 46.75 -19.69
CA THR A 727 12.12 47.68 -20.78
C THR A 727 11.80 47.02 -22.14
N GLY A 728 12.30 45.82 -22.40
CA GLY A 728 12.09 45.06 -23.64
C GLY A 728 10.69 44.46 -23.77
N ASP A 729 9.97 44.32 -22.66
CA ASP A 729 8.61 43.78 -22.61
C ASP A 729 7.55 44.84 -22.96
N PHE A 730 7.96 46.07 -23.31
CA PHE A 730 7.04 47.18 -23.53
C PHE A 730 7.30 47.90 -24.86
N THR A 731 6.22 48.34 -25.50
CA THR A 731 6.25 49.18 -26.70
C THR A 731 5.36 50.40 -26.55
N LEU A 732 5.73 51.51 -27.19
CA LEU A 732 4.97 52.76 -27.13
C LEU A 732 4.05 52.88 -28.35
N ALA A 733 2.75 52.99 -28.08
CA ALA A 733 1.74 53.33 -29.08
C ALA A 733 1.69 54.85 -29.25
N ALA A 734 2.65 55.39 -30.00
CA ALA A 734 2.82 56.83 -30.22
C ALA A 734 2.18 57.31 -31.53
N SER A 735 1.57 58.50 -31.51
CA SER A 735 1.11 59.22 -32.71
C SER A 735 1.35 60.71 -32.55
N GLY A 736 1.96 61.37 -33.55
CA GLY A 736 2.33 62.80 -33.50
C GLY A 736 3.50 63.16 -32.58
N VAL A 737 4.00 62.22 -31.77
CA VAL A 737 4.97 62.46 -30.69
C VAL A 737 6.10 61.43 -30.69
N SER A 738 7.31 61.85 -30.29
CA SER A 738 8.57 61.08 -30.37
C SER A 738 9.00 60.48 -29.01
N GLY A 739 8.08 59.83 -28.29
CA GLY A 739 8.34 59.29 -26.96
C GLY A 739 9.28 58.08 -26.92
N SER A 740 9.95 57.86 -25.78
CA SER A 740 10.87 56.73 -25.55
C SER A 740 10.80 56.20 -24.12
N ILE A 741 10.88 54.88 -23.94
CA ILE A 741 10.86 54.24 -22.62
C ILE A 741 12.21 54.52 -21.93
N SER A 742 12.16 55.05 -20.70
CA SER A 742 13.33 55.48 -19.94
C SER A 742 13.65 54.57 -18.74
N GLY A 743 12.74 53.66 -18.36
CA GLY A 743 13.01 52.65 -17.34
C GLY A 743 11.75 51.96 -16.81
N VAL A 744 11.98 50.80 -16.17
CA VAL A 744 10.98 50.02 -15.43
C VAL A 744 11.47 49.91 -13.98
N THR A 745 10.54 50.01 -13.02
CA THR A 745 10.81 49.91 -11.58
C THR A 745 9.68 49.18 -10.87
N GLY A 746 9.92 48.55 -9.73
CA GLY A 746 8.92 47.78 -8.98
C GLY A 746 9.33 46.33 -8.76
N SER A 747 8.41 45.53 -8.21
CA SER A 747 8.64 44.12 -7.88
C SER A 747 7.32 43.41 -7.55
N GLY A 748 7.33 42.07 -7.65
CA GLY A 748 6.16 41.26 -7.32
C GLY A 748 5.06 41.46 -8.35
N ALA A 749 3.86 41.86 -7.91
CA ALA A 749 2.70 42.02 -8.79
C ALA A 749 2.59 43.41 -9.46
N THR A 750 3.43 44.38 -9.09
CA THR A 750 3.22 45.78 -9.48
C THR A 750 4.52 46.47 -9.91
N TYR A 751 4.48 47.04 -11.12
CA TYR A 751 5.60 47.74 -11.73
C TYR A 751 5.18 49.14 -12.20
N THR A 752 6.12 50.06 -12.26
CA THR A 752 5.97 51.40 -12.84
C THR A 752 6.94 51.56 -14.01
N VAL A 753 6.38 51.68 -15.20
CA VAL A 753 7.11 51.95 -16.46
C VAL A 753 7.06 53.45 -16.70
N THR A 754 8.20 54.06 -17.05
CA THR A 754 8.30 55.50 -17.33
C THR A 754 8.84 55.74 -18.73
N ALA A 755 8.28 56.72 -19.43
CA ALA A 755 8.73 57.15 -20.75
C ALA A 755 8.91 58.67 -20.80
N GLY A 756 9.93 59.12 -21.53
CA GLY A 756 10.05 60.51 -21.96
C GLY A 756 9.01 60.82 -23.04
N THR A 757 8.41 62.01 -23.02
CA THR A 757 7.37 62.39 -23.98
C THR A 757 7.92 62.92 -25.31
N GLY A 758 9.23 62.94 -25.51
CA GLY A 758 9.86 63.50 -26.71
C GLY A 758 9.45 64.95 -27.01
N THR A 759 9.31 65.25 -28.30
CA THR A 759 8.89 66.54 -28.86
C THR A 759 7.61 66.40 -29.69
N GLY A 760 6.88 67.51 -29.85
CA GLY A 760 5.58 67.54 -30.53
C GLY A 760 4.38 67.25 -29.61
N GLY A 761 3.18 67.42 -30.15
CA GLY A 761 1.91 67.09 -29.49
C GLY A 761 1.21 65.94 -30.22
N GLY A 762 0.44 65.14 -29.49
CA GLY A 762 -0.17 63.92 -30.02
C GLY A 762 -0.63 62.96 -28.92
N THR A 763 -0.51 61.66 -29.13
CA THR A 763 -0.87 60.63 -28.14
C THR A 763 0.25 59.63 -27.90
N LEU A 764 0.33 59.14 -26.66
CA LEU A 764 1.34 58.18 -26.20
C LEU A 764 0.69 57.12 -25.30
N GLY A 765 0.52 55.92 -25.83
CA GLY A 765 0.12 54.72 -25.06
C GLY A 765 1.30 53.82 -24.74
N LEU A 766 1.10 52.92 -23.78
CA LEU A 766 2.04 51.85 -23.44
C LEU A 766 1.36 50.51 -23.62
N ASN A 767 1.98 49.60 -24.38
CA ASN A 767 1.56 48.22 -24.54
C ASN A 767 2.62 47.31 -23.92
N LEU A 768 2.20 46.25 -23.22
CA LEU A 768 3.06 45.12 -22.91
C LEU A 768 3.05 44.16 -24.10
N VAL A 769 4.25 43.75 -24.53
CA VAL A 769 4.49 42.74 -25.55
C VAL A 769 5.12 41.54 -24.87
N ASP A 770 4.34 40.46 -24.75
CA ASP A 770 4.81 39.19 -24.22
C ASP A 770 5.82 38.55 -25.20
N ASN A 771 6.92 38.09 -24.62
CA ASN A 771 8.11 37.58 -25.28
C ASN A 771 8.68 36.34 -24.54
N ASP A 772 7.86 35.67 -23.70
CA ASP A 772 8.24 34.53 -22.85
C ASP A 772 9.27 34.83 -21.72
N THR A 773 9.69 36.09 -21.45
CA THR A 773 10.66 36.43 -20.38
C THR A 773 10.02 36.58 -18.99
N ILE A 774 8.79 37.11 -18.93
CA ILE A 774 8.07 37.39 -17.69
C ILE A 774 7.53 36.07 -17.13
N VAL A 775 7.96 35.70 -15.92
CA VAL A 775 7.61 34.43 -15.27
C VAL A 775 7.24 34.60 -13.79
N ASP A 776 6.37 33.74 -13.29
CA ASP A 776 6.04 33.62 -11.87
C ASP A 776 7.15 32.90 -11.06
N ALA A 777 6.85 32.55 -9.80
CA ALA A 777 7.76 31.83 -8.91
C ALA A 777 7.80 30.30 -9.11
N ALA A 778 6.91 29.72 -9.92
CA ALA A 778 6.91 28.31 -10.32
C ALA A 778 7.61 28.07 -11.67
N GLY A 779 7.78 29.14 -12.47
CA GLY A 779 8.33 29.14 -13.82
C GLY A 779 7.27 29.21 -14.93
N ASN A 780 5.99 29.47 -14.63
CA ASN A 780 4.98 29.69 -15.66
C ASN A 780 5.14 31.08 -16.26
N LYS A 781 5.05 31.16 -17.59
CA LYS A 781 5.22 32.38 -18.40
C LYS A 781 3.94 33.20 -18.48
N LEU A 782 4.07 34.51 -18.67
CA LEU A 782 2.95 35.45 -18.80
C LEU A 782 1.96 35.03 -19.90
N GLY A 783 0.74 34.66 -19.49
CA GLY A 783 -0.35 34.14 -20.34
C GLY A 783 -0.21 32.67 -20.75
N GLY A 784 0.94 32.04 -20.50
CA GLY A 784 1.30 30.68 -20.89
C GLY A 784 2.58 30.64 -21.73
N THR A 785 3.00 29.44 -22.15
CA THR A 785 4.19 29.31 -23.03
C THR A 785 3.84 29.68 -24.48
N GLY A 786 4.43 30.77 -24.99
CA GLY A 786 4.48 31.09 -26.42
C GLY A 786 4.20 32.54 -26.75
N ILE A 787 5.26 33.31 -27.02
CA ILE A 787 5.35 34.70 -27.47
C ILE A 787 4.02 35.30 -27.99
N GLY A 788 3.55 36.32 -27.29
CA GLY A 788 2.45 37.20 -27.65
C GLY A 788 1.09 36.76 -27.10
N ASN A 789 1.04 35.72 -26.28
CA ASN A 789 -0.19 35.26 -25.63
C ASN A 789 -0.53 36.11 -24.39
N GLY A 790 0.47 36.69 -23.73
CA GLY A 790 0.33 37.61 -22.59
C GLY A 790 0.19 39.10 -22.94
N ASN A 791 0.10 39.44 -24.23
CA ASN A 791 0.04 40.82 -24.74
C ASN A 791 -1.10 41.66 -24.12
N PHE A 792 -0.80 42.91 -23.73
CA PHE A 792 -1.81 43.81 -23.12
C PHE A 792 -1.68 45.26 -23.59
N THR A 793 -2.78 45.84 -24.08
CA THR A 793 -2.88 47.25 -24.51
C THR A 793 -3.23 48.16 -23.33
N GLY A 794 -2.36 49.10 -23.00
CA GLY A 794 -2.56 50.01 -21.86
C GLY A 794 -3.23 51.34 -22.20
N GLN A 795 -3.42 52.15 -21.16
CA GLN A 795 -4.03 53.48 -21.27
C GLN A 795 -3.12 54.49 -22.03
N VAL A 796 -3.75 55.47 -22.69
CA VAL A 796 -3.07 56.45 -23.58
C VAL A 796 -3.08 57.86 -22.99
N PHE A 797 -1.93 58.53 -22.88
CA PHE A 797 -1.85 59.97 -22.61
C PHE A 797 -2.07 60.78 -23.90
N THR A 798 -2.75 61.93 -23.79
CA THR A 798 -2.62 63.02 -24.76
C THR A 798 -1.44 63.88 -24.31
N ILE A 799 -0.43 64.01 -25.18
CA ILE A 799 0.72 64.89 -24.96
C ILE A 799 0.45 66.20 -25.69
N ASP A 800 0.58 67.32 -25.00
CA ASP A 800 0.57 68.64 -25.63
C ASP A 800 1.84 69.40 -25.27
N LYS A 801 2.39 70.10 -26.26
CA LYS A 801 3.60 70.95 -26.16
C LYS A 801 3.37 72.30 -26.85
N THR A 802 2.15 72.56 -27.29
CA THR A 802 1.74 73.81 -27.92
C THR A 802 1.62 74.85 -26.82
N ALA A 803 2.24 76.02 -26.99
CA ALA A 803 1.98 77.13 -26.09
C ALA A 803 0.60 77.73 -26.44
N PRO A 804 -0.21 78.14 -25.45
CA PRO A 804 -1.44 78.87 -25.71
C PRO A 804 -1.12 80.17 -26.46
N THR A 805 -2.00 80.55 -27.38
CA THR A 805 -1.91 81.83 -28.07
C THR A 805 -2.62 82.91 -27.26
N ILE A 806 -2.05 84.11 -27.22
CA ILE A 806 -2.65 85.30 -26.60
C ILE A 806 -2.55 86.48 -27.57
N SER A 807 -3.62 87.25 -27.67
CA SER A 807 -3.69 88.49 -28.44
C SER A 807 -4.38 89.58 -27.63
N GLY A 808 -3.86 90.81 -27.69
CA GLY A 808 -4.45 91.97 -27.01
C GLY A 808 -4.96 92.98 -28.03
N ALA A 809 -6.17 93.49 -27.86
CA ALA A 809 -6.78 94.48 -28.74
C ALA A 809 -7.49 95.57 -27.92
N ALA A 810 -7.43 96.82 -28.38
CA ALA A 810 -8.21 97.91 -27.78
C ALA A 810 -9.72 97.66 -28.01
N THR A 811 -10.54 97.88 -26.98
CA THR A 811 -12.00 97.70 -27.04
C THR A 811 -12.73 98.83 -27.76
N THR A 812 -11.99 99.85 -28.20
CA THR A 812 -12.46 101.05 -28.91
C THR A 812 -11.56 101.31 -30.11
N SER A 813 -12.10 101.90 -31.18
CA SER A 813 -11.30 102.33 -32.35
C SER A 813 -10.66 103.70 -32.12
N PRO A 814 -9.48 103.98 -32.71
CA PRO A 814 -8.94 105.34 -32.78
C PRO A 814 -9.70 106.19 -33.80
N ASN A 815 -9.53 107.51 -33.70
CA ASN A 815 -10.03 108.49 -34.65
C ASN A 815 -9.28 108.43 -36.00
N ALA A 816 -9.73 109.24 -36.97
CA ALA A 816 -9.16 109.27 -38.33
C ALA A 816 -7.69 109.73 -38.42
N ALA A 817 -7.12 110.27 -37.33
CA ALA A 817 -5.70 110.63 -37.21
C ALA A 817 -4.87 109.60 -36.41
N GLY A 818 -5.47 108.47 -36.00
CA GLY A 818 -4.81 107.39 -35.27
C GLY A 818 -4.76 107.56 -33.74
N TRP A 819 -5.42 108.58 -33.19
CA TRP A 819 -5.45 108.84 -31.74
C TRP A 819 -6.70 108.25 -31.09
N TYR A 820 -6.58 107.80 -29.84
CA TYR A 820 -7.73 107.50 -28.99
C TYR A 820 -8.06 108.75 -28.19
N ASP A 821 -9.23 109.36 -28.44
CA ASP A 821 -9.65 110.65 -27.90
C ASP A 821 -10.93 110.58 -27.04
N GLY A 822 -11.52 109.38 -26.93
CA GLY A 822 -12.70 109.10 -26.09
C GLY A 822 -12.42 108.89 -24.59
N GLY A 823 -11.20 109.17 -24.13
CA GLY A 823 -10.74 108.88 -22.77
C GLY A 823 -9.96 107.56 -22.67
N SER A 824 -9.94 106.97 -21.48
CA SER A 824 -9.08 105.82 -21.13
C SER A 824 -9.29 104.60 -22.03
N VAL A 825 -8.20 104.02 -22.53
CA VAL A 825 -8.23 102.90 -23.49
C VAL A 825 -8.16 101.57 -22.76
N THR A 826 -9.21 100.75 -22.89
CA THR A 826 -9.20 99.37 -22.38
C THR A 826 -8.69 98.41 -23.44
N VAL A 827 -7.83 97.47 -23.03
CA VAL A 827 -7.31 96.37 -23.84
C VAL A 827 -7.92 95.06 -23.34
N HIS A 828 -8.64 94.36 -24.21
CA HIS A 828 -9.14 93.01 -23.98
C HIS A 828 -8.11 91.98 -24.44
N PHE A 829 -7.97 90.88 -23.71
CA PHE A 829 -7.09 89.76 -24.08
C PHE A 829 -7.91 88.56 -24.55
N THR A 830 -7.73 88.19 -25.82
CA THR A 830 -8.28 86.95 -26.38
C THR A 830 -7.19 85.88 -26.34
N CYS A 831 -7.39 84.85 -25.53
CA CYS A 831 -6.51 83.69 -25.43
C CYS A 831 -7.14 82.46 -26.12
N ALA A 832 -6.33 81.61 -26.74
CA ALA A 832 -6.78 80.38 -27.39
C ALA A 832 -5.73 79.25 -27.32
N ASP A 833 -6.16 78.08 -26.84
CA ASP A 833 -5.52 76.78 -27.05
C ASP A 833 -6.58 75.79 -27.56
N ALA A 834 -6.17 74.83 -28.39
CA ALA A 834 -7.01 73.82 -29.03
C ALA A 834 -6.87 72.41 -28.43
N LEU A 835 -5.93 72.18 -27.50
CA LEU A 835 -5.61 70.84 -26.99
C LEU A 835 -5.68 70.73 -25.46
N SER A 836 -4.73 71.32 -24.72
CA SER A 836 -4.69 71.23 -23.25
C SER A 836 -5.70 72.13 -22.54
N GLY A 837 -6.08 73.24 -23.17
CA GLY A 837 -6.90 74.29 -22.62
C GLY A 837 -6.09 75.39 -21.94
N ILE A 838 -6.73 76.54 -21.72
CA ILE A 838 -6.08 77.75 -21.21
C ILE A 838 -6.10 77.72 -19.69
N ALA A 839 -4.94 77.77 -19.03
CA ALA A 839 -4.84 77.76 -17.57
C ALA A 839 -5.35 79.07 -16.93
N SER A 840 -5.08 80.20 -17.58
CA SER A 840 -5.63 81.51 -17.26
C SER A 840 -5.60 82.41 -18.49
N CYS A 841 -6.59 83.30 -18.63
CA CYS A 841 -6.50 84.41 -19.58
C CYS A 841 -6.55 85.72 -18.77
N PRO A 842 -5.73 86.74 -19.05
CA PRO A 842 -5.73 87.97 -18.29
C PRO A 842 -7.07 88.72 -18.41
N PRO A 843 -7.54 89.38 -17.35
CA PRO A 843 -8.67 90.30 -17.46
C PRO A 843 -8.27 91.55 -18.25
N ASP A 844 -9.29 92.27 -18.73
CA ASP A 844 -9.13 93.55 -19.42
C ASP A 844 -8.32 94.57 -18.60
N VAL A 845 -7.44 95.32 -19.27
CA VAL A 845 -6.57 96.34 -18.65
C VAL A 845 -6.83 97.71 -19.25
N THR A 846 -7.16 98.69 -18.41
CA THR A 846 -7.44 100.08 -18.81
C THR A 846 -6.22 100.99 -18.63
N LEU A 847 -5.73 101.55 -19.73
CA LEU A 847 -4.76 102.65 -19.76
C LEU A 847 -5.47 103.97 -19.53
N SER A 848 -5.23 104.59 -18.37
CA SER A 848 -5.91 105.81 -17.91
C SER A 848 -5.03 107.07 -17.83
N ALA A 849 -3.76 106.97 -18.23
CA ALA A 849 -2.89 108.11 -18.43
C ALA A 849 -2.95 108.61 -19.88
N GLU A 850 -2.63 109.88 -20.10
CA GLU A 850 -2.51 110.48 -21.43
C GLU A 850 -1.07 110.40 -21.94
N GLY A 851 -0.86 109.97 -23.18
CA GLY A 851 0.46 109.93 -23.81
C GLY A 851 0.65 108.82 -24.84
N ALA A 852 1.60 109.04 -25.75
CA ALA A 852 1.97 108.08 -26.79
C ALA A 852 2.83 106.92 -26.22
N ASN A 853 2.85 105.79 -26.93
CA ASN A 853 3.66 104.60 -26.64
C ASN A 853 3.41 103.93 -25.28
N GLN A 854 2.21 104.10 -24.71
CA GLN A 854 1.75 103.29 -23.56
C GLN A 854 1.55 101.82 -23.98
N SER A 855 1.73 100.90 -23.04
CA SER A 855 1.64 99.46 -23.28
C SER A 855 1.10 98.70 -22.07
N VAL A 856 0.56 97.50 -22.33
CA VAL A 856 0.14 96.51 -21.33
C VAL A 856 0.69 95.15 -21.72
N THR A 857 0.77 94.21 -20.79
CA THR A 857 1.28 92.85 -21.03
C THR A 857 0.37 91.82 -20.38
N GLY A 858 0.10 90.74 -21.11
CA GLY A 858 -0.66 89.59 -20.64
C GLY A 858 0.14 88.30 -20.79
N THR A 859 -0.32 87.23 -20.12
CA THR A 859 0.24 85.87 -20.21
C THR A 859 -0.91 84.89 -20.13
N ALA A 860 -0.85 83.82 -20.93
CA ALA A 860 -1.82 82.71 -20.97
C ALA A 860 -1.11 81.38 -20.75
#